data_AF-A0A0P8DK84-F1
#
_entry.id   AF-A0A0P8DK84-F1
#
_cell.length_a   1.000
_cell.length_b   1.000
_cell.length_c   1.000
_cell.angle_alpha   90.00
_cell.angle_beta   90.00
_cell.angle_gamma   90.00
#
_symmetry.space_group_name_H-M   'P 1'
#
loop_
_entity.id
_entity.type
_entity.pdbx_description
1 polymer ?
#
loop_
_entity_poly.entity_id
_entity_poly.type
_entity_poly.pdbx_seq_one_letter_code
_entity_poly.pdbx_strand_id
1 'polypeptide(L)'
;MPGPYTSTKNTYRRFFHRQLFHRQFLLSAIAILSAISVLAMQLNNLPHRSAQIDQPFNQPASSQSSLAPEFLSLLTDPFLQLPTDSSVQVVWFTEFEGTEHIVEYSDPPIQIAAVTTQLSRTREDSDSRVQGRAFPEVTRRRIWRHEATIPGLKPGFHLPYRVISRDASGQSATSNRFTLAPNPPPDRPLKILLTSDHQLKPMTPANLQKVVETVGRVDAVFFAGDLVNIPDRASEWFDDARGLAFFPGLQGRTRYAVETSEIETSEIETSEIETSEIGNGENNQTPLSTIYTGGELIQHAPIFPNIGNHEVMGRYAEKEKLDPQFANTLPRDLVSRFYPTPDGGTPSQAWIADHSYNTQTYEEIFSLPTTQLPDGGTTEQYYAVSFGNVRLISLYVTQIWRSPSLAPNTQGRYRERHTDLNNPEIWGYGQHIFEPIKAGSPQHQWLQQELAKDEFKNAKYKVVMLHHPPHTLGGNIVPAFTDPILVENRAADGTLKSVQYEYPKEKDYLIRDLVPLLESAGVQLVFYGHSHLWNRFVSPSGMNFLETSNVGNSYGAHLTDNPRGVPTNEAAVEAGLLPFEQTYSALGNPNGLQPVIPTLSPLTTDSGEPLPYIASNDITSFSILDTGNGTISSYYFDLRKPKSAVVRFDEFALAKDL
;
A
#
# COMPACT_ATOMS: atom_id res chain seq x y z
N MET A 1 -9.53 82.29 -29.20
CA MET A 1 -9.20 82.01 -27.78
C MET A 1 -10.41 82.36 -26.93
N PRO A 2 -10.63 81.77 -25.74
CA PRO A 2 -10.12 80.48 -25.22
C PRO A 2 -11.27 79.45 -25.00
N GLY A 3 -10.97 78.25 -24.47
CA GLY A 3 -11.95 77.23 -24.03
C GLY A 3 -11.98 77.11 -22.48
N PRO A 4 -12.00 75.91 -21.85
CA PRO A 4 -12.13 74.54 -22.43
C PRO A 4 -12.94 73.49 -21.57
N TYR A 5 -13.07 72.24 -22.06
CA TYR A 5 -13.51 70.99 -21.35
C TYR A 5 -14.97 70.96 -20.81
N THR A 6 -15.69 69.84 -20.58
CA THR A 6 -15.49 68.36 -20.67
C THR A 6 -16.90 67.70 -20.85
N SER A 7 -17.19 66.39 -21.06
CA SER A 7 -16.46 65.12 -21.26
C SER A 7 -17.43 64.08 -21.91
N THR A 8 -16.94 63.04 -22.61
CA THR A 8 -17.77 61.95 -23.19
C THR A 8 -17.20 60.54 -22.95
N LYS A 9 -17.43 59.98 -21.76
CA LYS A 9 -17.12 58.56 -21.44
C LYS A 9 -18.20 57.94 -20.56
N ASN A 10 -19.11 57.13 -21.11
CA ASN A 10 -19.91 56.19 -20.30
C ASN A 10 -20.51 54.97 -21.05
N THR A 11 -20.78 55.05 -22.35
CA THR A 11 -21.54 53.99 -23.06
C THR A 11 -20.78 52.67 -23.26
N TYR A 12 -19.46 52.72 -23.48
CA TYR A 12 -18.65 51.51 -23.74
C TYR A 12 -18.37 50.63 -22.51
N ARG A 13 -18.58 51.14 -21.28
CA ARG A 13 -18.14 50.43 -20.06
C ARG A 13 -19.08 49.31 -19.61
N ARG A 14 -20.33 49.28 -20.09
CA ARG A 14 -21.34 48.27 -19.69
C ARG A 14 -21.32 46.97 -20.51
N PHE A 15 -20.81 46.98 -21.74
CA PHE A 15 -20.76 45.77 -22.58
C PHE A 15 -19.60 44.84 -22.17
N PHE A 16 -18.40 45.40 -21.97
CA PHE A 16 -17.20 44.63 -21.59
C PHE A 16 -17.34 43.90 -20.24
N HIS A 17 -17.96 44.51 -19.23
CA HIS A 17 -18.12 43.84 -17.92
C HIS A 17 -19.02 42.59 -17.97
N ARG A 18 -20.05 42.53 -18.82
CA ARG A 18 -20.87 41.31 -18.94
C ARG A 18 -20.11 40.15 -19.56
N GLN A 19 -19.26 40.39 -20.56
CA GLN A 19 -18.44 39.34 -21.17
C GLN A 19 -17.29 38.86 -20.26
N LEU A 20 -16.62 39.75 -19.51
CA LEU A 20 -15.61 39.31 -18.54
C LEU A 20 -16.21 38.49 -17.40
N PHE A 21 -17.36 38.90 -16.82
CA PHE A 21 -18.00 38.13 -15.75
C PHE A 21 -18.43 36.73 -16.22
N HIS A 22 -18.98 36.57 -17.43
CA HIS A 22 -19.28 35.24 -17.97
C HIS A 22 -18.01 34.41 -18.24
N ARG A 23 -16.91 35.00 -18.74
CA ARG A 23 -15.65 34.27 -18.90
C ARG A 23 -15.05 33.82 -17.57
N GLN A 24 -15.04 34.66 -16.54
CA GLN A 24 -14.56 34.26 -15.21
C GLN A 24 -15.47 33.22 -14.55
N PHE A 25 -16.81 33.32 -14.69
CA PHE A 25 -17.70 32.31 -14.13
C PHE A 25 -17.57 30.96 -14.86
N LEU A 26 -17.38 30.94 -16.18
CA LEU A 26 -17.04 29.71 -16.91
C LEU A 26 -15.68 29.14 -16.49
N LEU A 27 -14.63 29.97 -16.38
CA LEU A 27 -13.30 29.51 -15.98
C LEU A 27 -13.28 28.95 -14.55
N SER A 28 -14.00 29.58 -13.61
CA SER A 28 -14.15 29.03 -12.25
C SER A 28 -15.00 27.76 -12.22
N ALA A 29 -16.08 27.68 -13.00
CA ALA A 29 -16.89 26.46 -13.09
C ALA A 29 -16.11 25.29 -13.73
N ILE A 30 -15.32 25.58 -14.77
CA ILE A 30 -14.41 24.60 -15.40
C ILE A 30 -13.31 24.19 -14.42
N ALA A 31 -12.69 25.12 -13.69
CA ALA A 31 -11.67 24.78 -12.70
C ALA A 31 -12.20 23.95 -11.52
N ILE A 32 -13.45 24.20 -11.07
CA ILE A 32 -14.12 23.38 -10.04
C ILE A 32 -14.46 21.99 -10.60
N LEU A 33 -14.98 21.92 -11.83
CA LEU A 33 -15.19 20.65 -12.52
C LEU A 33 -13.88 19.87 -12.69
N SER A 34 -12.79 20.50 -13.12
CA SER A 34 -11.47 19.86 -13.26
C SER A 34 -10.88 19.42 -11.92
N ALA A 35 -11.07 20.17 -10.83
CA ALA A 35 -10.62 19.75 -9.50
C ALA A 35 -11.40 18.52 -9.01
N ILE A 36 -12.71 18.48 -9.26
CA ILE A 36 -13.55 17.29 -9.01
C ILE A 36 -13.14 16.15 -9.95
N SER A 37 -12.81 16.42 -11.22
CA SER A 37 -12.34 15.42 -12.18
C SER A 37 -11.01 14.79 -11.78
N VAL A 38 -10.04 15.53 -11.23
CA VAL A 38 -8.77 14.95 -10.80
C VAL A 38 -8.95 14.04 -9.58
N LEU A 39 -9.77 14.44 -8.60
CA LEU A 39 -10.10 13.57 -7.46
C LEU A 39 -10.93 12.35 -7.89
N ALA A 40 -11.83 12.52 -8.86
CA ALA A 40 -12.60 11.43 -9.46
C ALA A 40 -11.75 10.54 -10.40
N MET A 41 -10.68 11.03 -11.01
CA MET A 41 -9.79 10.23 -11.86
C MET A 41 -8.95 9.23 -11.06
N GLN A 42 -8.70 9.50 -9.78
CA GLN A 42 -8.13 8.51 -8.85
C GLN A 42 -9.16 7.42 -8.44
N LEU A 43 -10.45 7.58 -8.80
CA LEU A 43 -11.53 6.62 -8.56
C LEU A 43 -12.07 5.96 -9.86
N ASN A 44 -12.02 6.67 -10.99
CA ASN A 44 -12.72 6.32 -12.24
C ASN A 44 -11.80 5.97 -13.42
N ASN A 45 -10.49 5.73 -13.20
CA ASN A 45 -9.62 5.14 -14.23
C ASN A 45 -9.77 3.60 -14.37
N LEU A 46 -10.79 3.01 -13.74
CA LEU A 46 -11.36 1.73 -14.16
C LEU A 46 -12.28 1.98 -15.37
N PRO A 47 -12.27 1.10 -16.40
CA PRO A 47 -13.37 1.10 -17.37
C PRO A 47 -14.69 0.84 -16.62
N HIS A 48 -15.75 1.60 -16.94
CA HIS A 48 -17.06 1.41 -16.31
C HIS A 48 -17.67 0.04 -16.69
N ARG A 49 -17.33 -1.00 -15.93
CA ARG A 49 -18.22 -2.15 -15.75
C ARG A 49 -19.38 -1.68 -14.90
N SER A 50 -20.53 -1.50 -15.53
CA SER A 50 -21.78 -1.20 -14.86
C SER A 50 -22.28 -2.45 -14.15
N ALA A 51 -21.84 -2.65 -12.91
CA ALA A 51 -22.41 -3.66 -12.02
C ALA A 51 -23.89 -3.33 -11.82
N GLN A 52 -24.75 -3.99 -12.59
CA GLN A 52 -26.16 -3.67 -12.71
C GLN A 52 -26.92 -4.27 -11.53
N ILE A 53 -26.83 -3.61 -10.38
CA ILE A 53 -27.54 -4.01 -9.15
C ILE A 53 -29.04 -3.86 -9.39
N ASP A 54 -29.72 -5.00 -9.57
CA ASP A 54 -31.17 -5.06 -9.61
C ASP A 54 -31.78 -4.47 -8.34
N GLN A 55 -32.83 -3.66 -8.52
CA GLN A 55 -33.50 -2.97 -7.43
C GLN A 55 -34.11 -3.97 -6.44
N PRO A 56 -33.78 -3.94 -5.15
CA PRO A 56 -34.47 -4.76 -4.16
C PRO A 56 -35.94 -4.36 -4.09
N PHE A 57 -36.83 -5.34 -4.11
CA PHE A 57 -38.29 -5.14 -4.16
C PHE A 57 -38.77 -4.25 -2.99
N ASN A 58 -39.40 -3.13 -3.34
CA ASN A 58 -39.85 -2.13 -2.38
C ASN A 58 -41.13 -2.61 -1.67
N GLN A 59 -41.00 -3.13 -0.44
CA GLN A 59 -42.12 -3.39 0.47
C GLN A 59 -42.10 -2.41 1.66
N PRO A 60 -43.26 -1.92 2.12
CA PRO A 60 -43.34 -0.93 3.19
C PRO A 60 -42.96 -1.52 4.54
N ALA A 61 -42.26 -0.75 5.36
CA ALA A 61 -41.77 -1.18 6.66
C ALA A 61 -42.92 -1.51 7.65
N SER A 62 -43.14 -2.79 7.92
CA SER A 62 -43.97 -3.28 9.02
C SER A 62 -43.12 -3.54 10.26
N SER A 63 -43.58 -3.09 11.43
CA SER A 63 -42.89 -3.19 12.72
C SER A 63 -42.71 -4.63 13.23
N GLN A 64 -41.65 -4.83 14.02
CA GLN A 64 -41.38 -6.03 14.84
C GLN A 64 -41.16 -7.34 14.06
N SER A 65 -39.94 -7.50 13.55
CA SER A 65 -39.32 -8.83 13.46
C SER A 65 -38.57 -9.12 14.77
N SER A 66 -38.73 -10.33 15.31
CA SER A 66 -37.95 -10.78 16.47
C SER A 66 -36.48 -10.96 16.07
N LEU A 67 -35.56 -10.33 16.80
CA LEU A 67 -34.13 -10.60 16.65
C LEU A 67 -33.86 -12.10 16.89
N ALA A 68 -33.30 -12.77 15.89
CA ALA A 68 -32.50 -13.97 16.15
C ALA A 68 -31.33 -13.55 17.06
N PRO A 69 -30.83 -14.41 17.97
CA PRO A 69 -29.68 -14.06 18.78
C PRO A 69 -28.50 -13.71 17.87
N GLU A 70 -27.88 -12.55 18.10
CA GLU A 70 -26.64 -12.21 17.43
C GLU A 70 -25.59 -13.25 17.83
N PHE A 71 -25.08 -13.99 16.85
CA PHE A 71 -24.07 -15.01 17.10
C PHE A 71 -22.72 -14.31 17.28
N LEU A 72 -22.19 -14.38 18.50
CA LEU A 72 -20.89 -13.84 18.86
C LEU A 72 -19.81 -14.31 17.86
N SER A 73 -19.20 -13.38 17.14
CA SER A 73 -18.26 -13.64 16.06
C SER A 73 -16.86 -13.10 16.36
N LEU A 74 -15.85 -13.71 15.76
CA LEU A 74 -14.51 -13.12 15.66
C LEU A 74 -14.49 -12.17 14.44
N LEU A 75 -13.72 -11.07 14.52
CA LEU A 75 -13.47 -10.20 13.37
C LEU A 75 -12.49 -10.83 12.37
N THR A 76 -11.62 -11.70 12.85
CA THR A 76 -10.62 -12.40 12.06
C THR A 76 -10.59 -13.88 12.44
N ASP A 77 -10.07 -14.73 11.57
CA ASP A 77 -9.40 -15.93 12.08
C ASP A 77 -8.16 -15.56 12.90
N PRO A 78 -7.68 -16.48 13.74
CA PRO A 78 -6.37 -16.35 14.34
C PRO A 78 -5.27 -16.49 13.29
N PHE A 79 -4.32 -15.55 13.30
CA PHE A 79 -3.13 -15.55 12.45
C PHE A 79 -1.85 -15.70 13.26
N LEU A 80 -0.77 -16.12 12.58
CA LEU A 80 0.50 -16.42 13.23
C LEU A 80 1.50 -15.27 13.13
N GLN A 81 2.25 -15.03 14.21
CA GLN A 81 3.32 -14.04 14.31
C GLN A 81 4.50 -14.57 15.13
N LEU A 82 5.64 -13.86 15.09
CA LEU A 82 6.84 -14.09 15.92
C LEU A 82 7.17 -15.57 16.25
N PRO A 83 7.48 -16.39 15.23
CA PRO A 83 8.03 -17.72 15.45
C PRO A 83 9.44 -17.65 16.07
N THR A 84 9.65 -18.40 17.14
CA THR A 84 10.99 -18.72 17.68
C THR A 84 11.27 -20.21 17.47
N ASP A 85 12.47 -20.68 17.81
CA ASP A 85 12.87 -22.09 17.69
C ASP A 85 11.98 -23.07 18.49
N SER A 86 11.16 -22.57 19.44
CA SER A 86 10.25 -23.40 20.25
C SER A 86 8.88 -22.77 20.56
N SER A 87 8.54 -21.64 19.94
CA SER A 87 7.23 -20.98 20.10
C SER A 87 6.75 -20.28 18.83
N VAL A 88 5.48 -19.88 18.84
CA VAL A 88 4.89 -18.93 17.88
C VAL A 88 3.78 -18.15 18.58
N GLN A 89 3.50 -16.93 18.13
CA GLN A 89 2.37 -16.16 18.62
C GLN A 89 1.13 -16.41 17.77
N VAL A 90 -0.02 -16.45 18.42
CA VAL A 90 -1.35 -16.57 17.82
C VAL A 90 -2.14 -15.33 18.18
N VAL A 91 -2.58 -14.57 17.18
CA VAL A 91 -3.25 -13.27 17.35
C VAL A 91 -4.62 -13.27 16.66
N TRP A 92 -5.64 -12.69 17.29
CA TRP A 92 -6.98 -12.53 16.68
C TRP A 92 -7.73 -11.33 17.25
N PHE A 93 -8.81 -10.91 16.57
CA PHE A 93 -9.57 -9.71 16.92
C PHE A 93 -11.08 -9.93 17.13
N THR A 94 -11.71 -9.04 17.90
CA THR A 94 -13.16 -8.99 18.16
C THR A 94 -13.66 -7.54 18.34
N GLU A 95 -14.98 -7.30 18.26
CA GLU A 95 -15.60 -6.01 18.67
C GLU A 95 -16.01 -5.98 20.16
N PHE A 96 -15.72 -7.04 20.93
CA PHE A 96 -16.14 -7.18 22.34
C PHE A 96 -14.95 -7.49 23.26
N GLU A 97 -14.91 -6.86 24.44
CA GLU A 97 -13.79 -7.00 25.39
C GLU A 97 -13.60 -8.44 25.88
N GLY A 98 -14.73 -9.10 26.16
CA GLY A 98 -14.82 -10.49 26.58
C GLY A 98 -14.48 -10.73 28.06
N THR A 99 -14.45 -12.01 28.43
CA THR A 99 -14.09 -12.47 29.78
C THR A 99 -13.10 -13.64 29.78
N GLU A 100 -13.03 -14.42 28.71
CA GLU A 100 -12.08 -15.51 28.52
C GLU A 100 -11.65 -15.55 27.04
N HIS A 101 -10.34 -15.58 26.81
CA HIS A 101 -9.73 -15.68 25.49
C HIS A 101 -8.64 -16.74 25.54
N ILE A 102 -8.83 -17.84 24.81
CA ILE A 102 -7.92 -18.99 24.86
C ILE A 102 -7.57 -19.50 23.47
N VAL A 103 -6.35 -20.01 23.35
CA VAL A 103 -5.92 -20.88 22.27
C VAL A 103 -5.98 -22.32 22.76
N GLU A 104 -6.68 -23.19 22.04
CA GLU A 104 -6.58 -24.64 22.21
C GLU A 104 -5.63 -25.20 21.15
N TYR A 105 -4.56 -25.88 21.56
CA TYR A 105 -3.59 -26.48 20.63
C TYR A 105 -3.23 -27.93 21.01
N SER A 106 -2.66 -28.68 20.07
CA SER A 106 -2.34 -30.11 20.16
C SER A 106 -3.55 -31.06 20.32
N ASP A 107 -3.27 -32.36 20.35
CA ASP A 107 -4.22 -33.44 20.62
C ASP A 107 -3.58 -34.45 21.59
N PRO A 108 -4.13 -34.65 22.81
CA PRO A 108 -5.25 -33.93 23.41
C PRO A 108 -4.98 -32.41 23.54
N PRO A 109 -6.04 -31.58 23.61
CA PRO A 109 -5.89 -30.13 23.60
C PRO A 109 -5.32 -29.59 24.93
N ILE A 110 -4.31 -28.73 24.80
CA ILE A 110 -3.77 -27.86 25.84
C ILE A 110 -4.35 -26.46 25.62
N GLN A 111 -4.73 -25.78 26.70
CA GLN A 111 -5.28 -24.41 26.66
C GLN A 111 -4.24 -23.39 27.15
N ILE A 112 -4.10 -22.27 26.42
CA ILE A 112 -3.29 -21.11 26.81
C ILE A 112 -4.19 -19.87 26.78
N ALA A 113 -4.18 -19.08 27.86
CA ALA A 113 -4.89 -17.81 27.91
C ALA A 113 -4.15 -16.72 27.11
N ALA A 114 -4.89 -15.87 26.43
CA ALA A 114 -4.38 -14.71 25.71
C ALA A 114 -4.36 -13.45 26.59
N VAL A 115 -3.44 -12.53 26.27
CA VAL A 115 -3.47 -11.14 26.73
C VAL A 115 -4.42 -10.36 25.83
N THR A 116 -5.39 -9.65 26.41
CA THR A 116 -6.30 -8.76 25.68
C THR A 116 -5.82 -7.31 25.77
N THR A 117 -5.78 -6.60 24.64
CA THR A 117 -5.57 -5.15 24.55
C THR A 117 -6.65 -4.52 23.65
N GLN A 118 -6.84 -3.20 23.74
CA GLN A 118 -7.74 -2.44 22.86
C GLN A 118 -6.93 -1.60 21.89
N LEU A 119 -7.27 -1.63 20.60
CA LEU A 119 -6.68 -0.72 19.62
C LEU A 119 -7.13 0.73 19.93
N SER A 120 -6.18 1.66 20.03
CA SER A 120 -6.41 3.00 20.54
C SER A 120 -7.04 3.92 19.49
N ARG A 121 -6.50 3.89 18.27
CA ARG A 121 -6.83 4.81 17.16
C ARG A 121 -7.96 4.37 16.24
N THR A 122 -8.40 3.11 16.31
CA THR A 122 -9.37 2.54 15.36
C THR A 122 -10.71 3.28 15.35
N ARG A 123 -11.09 3.75 14.16
CA ARG A 123 -12.21 4.64 13.89
C ARG A 123 -12.93 4.21 12.60
N GLU A 124 -14.09 4.82 12.38
CA GLU A 124 -14.85 4.77 11.13
C GLU A 124 -15.38 6.18 10.81
N ASP A 125 -15.65 6.46 9.55
CA ASP A 125 -16.23 7.72 9.06
C ASP A 125 -17.19 7.47 7.88
N SER A 126 -17.70 8.52 7.23
CA SER A 126 -18.72 8.36 6.18
C SER A 126 -18.17 7.77 4.86
N ASP A 127 -16.86 7.57 4.75
CA ASP A 127 -16.23 6.90 3.62
C ASP A 127 -15.97 5.41 3.91
N SER A 128 -16.02 5.00 5.20
CA SER A 128 -16.08 3.60 5.63
C SER A 128 -17.26 2.83 5.03
N ARG A 129 -17.09 1.52 4.87
CA ARG A 129 -18.10 0.62 4.28
C ARG A 129 -18.27 -0.61 5.16
N VAL A 130 -19.23 -0.58 6.10
CA VAL A 130 -19.54 -1.71 6.97
C VAL A 130 -20.97 -2.18 6.71
N GLN A 131 -21.18 -3.50 6.65
CA GLN A 131 -22.49 -4.05 6.29
C GLN A 131 -23.56 -3.65 7.32
N GLY A 132 -24.61 -2.96 6.86
CA GLY A 132 -25.72 -2.49 7.70
C GLY A 132 -25.38 -1.35 8.68
N ARG A 133 -24.16 -0.78 8.66
CA ARG A 133 -23.71 0.28 9.58
C ARG A 133 -23.23 1.51 8.79
N ALA A 134 -23.66 2.68 9.21
CA ALA A 134 -23.27 3.96 8.61
C ALA A 134 -22.73 4.92 9.69
N PHE A 135 -21.65 5.63 9.35
CA PHE A 135 -20.94 6.51 10.29
C PHE A 135 -20.94 7.94 9.72
N PRO A 136 -22.00 8.74 9.95
CA PRO A 136 -22.07 10.10 9.40
C PRO A 136 -20.98 11.03 9.96
N GLU A 137 -20.51 10.75 11.18
CA GLU A 137 -19.43 11.43 11.90
C GLU A 137 -18.34 10.43 12.30
N VAL A 138 -17.14 10.94 12.58
CA VAL A 138 -16.00 10.14 13.02
C VAL A 138 -16.34 9.40 14.31
N THR A 139 -16.34 8.08 14.26
CA THR A 139 -16.81 7.21 15.34
C THR A 139 -15.70 6.25 15.76
N ARG A 140 -15.28 6.25 17.03
CA ARG A 140 -14.28 5.28 17.53
C ARG A 140 -14.87 3.87 17.54
N ARG A 141 -14.24 2.94 16.81
CA ARG A 141 -14.62 1.53 16.77
C ARG A 141 -13.73 0.75 17.74
N ARG A 142 -14.35 0.11 18.74
CA ARG A 142 -13.63 -0.62 19.79
C ARG A 142 -13.24 -1.99 19.29
N ILE A 143 -12.04 -2.09 18.75
CA ILE A 143 -11.43 -3.35 18.35
C ILE A 143 -10.57 -3.85 19.51
N TRP A 144 -10.76 -5.13 19.86
CA TRP A 144 -9.95 -5.80 20.88
C TRP A 144 -9.05 -6.82 20.21
N ARG A 145 -7.78 -6.83 20.61
CA ARG A 145 -6.74 -7.73 20.15
C ARG A 145 -6.47 -8.74 21.24
N HIS A 146 -6.37 -10.01 20.87
CA HIS A 146 -6.02 -11.10 21.78
C HIS A 146 -4.75 -11.77 21.25
N GLU A 147 -3.73 -11.90 22.09
CA GLU A 147 -2.45 -12.54 21.75
C GLU A 147 -2.09 -13.63 22.75
N ALA A 148 -1.70 -14.81 22.26
CA ALA A 148 -1.06 -15.84 23.07
C ALA A 148 0.24 -16.34 22.44
N THR A 149 1.31 -16.39 23.23
CA THR A 149 2.54 -17.13 22.85
C THR A 149 2.36 -18.61 23.18
N ILE A 150 2.50 -19.48 22.18
CA ILE A 150 2.34 -20.94 22.33
C ILE A 150 3.73 -21.57 22.47
N PRO A 151 4.11 -22.11 23.66
CA PRO A 151 5.46 -22.57 23.95
C PRO A 151 5.65 -24.08 23.72
N GLY A 152 6.90 -24.55 23.80
CA GLY A 152 7.24 -25.98 23.81
C GLY A 152 7.04 -26.71 22.49
N LEU A 153 6.89 -25.96 21.40
CA LEU A 153 6.75 -26.48 20.05
C LEU A 153 8.07 -27.11 19.56
N LYS A 154 7.96 -28.05 18.62
CA LYS A 154 9.12 -28.77 18.06
C LYS A 154 9.28 -28.45 16.56
N PRO A 155 10.45 -27.94 16.12
CA PRO A 155 10.72 -27.70 14.71
C PRO A 155 10.39 -28.90 13.81
N GLY A 156 9.84 -28.59 12.63
CA GLY A 156 9.39 -29.58 11.64
C GLY A 156 7.97 -30.10 11.85
N PHE A 157 7.41 -30.06 13.07
CA PHE A 157 6.05 -30.51 13.37
C PHE A 157 5.03 -29.37 13.29
N HIS A 158 3.86 -29.68 12.74
CA HIS A 158 2.69 -28.80 12.70
C HIS A 158 1.66 -29.36 13.69
N LEU A 159 1.19 -28.55 14.63
CA LEU A 159 0.16 -28.93 15.60
C LEU A 159 -1.18 -28.30 15.25
N PRO A 160 -2.31 -29.00 15.41
CA PRO A 160 -3.63 -28.40 15.24
C PRO A 160 -3.88 -27.36 16.34
N TYR A 161 -4.54 -26.26 16.01
CA TYR A 161 -5.00 -25.28 16.99
C TYR A 161 -6.33 -24.63 16.58
N ARG A 162 -6.98 -23.95 17.52
CA ARG A 162 -8.11 -23.01 17.30
C ARG A 162 -8.14 -21.99 18.43
N VAL A 163 -8.90 -20.91 18.25
CA VAL A 163 -9.12 -19.90 19.30
C VAL A 163 -10.59 -19.80 19.70
N ILE A 164 -10.81 -19.42 20.97
CA ILE A 164 -12.13 -19.24 21.58
C ILE A 164 -12.11 -17.92 22.34
N SER A 165 -13.06 -17.02 22.03
CA SER A 165 -13.36 -15.81 22.81
C SER A 165 -14.75 -15.94 23.43
N ARG A 166 -14.91 -15.61 24.71
CA ARG A 166 -16.22 -15.53 25.39
C ARG A 166 -16.57 -14.11 25.77
N ASP A 167 -17.85 -13.77 25.69
CA ASP A 167 -18.40 -12.51 26.17
C ASP A 167 -18.66 -12.54 27.70
N ALA A 168 -19.44 -11.58 28.22
CA ALA A 168 -19.86 -11.54 29.62
C ALA A 168 -21.08 -12.43 29.94
N SER A 169 -21.81 -12.95 28.94
CA SER A 169 -22.90 -13.92 29.13
C SER A 169 -22.42 -15.40 29.09
N GLY A 170 -21.22 -15.64 28.58
CA GLY A 170 -20.64 -16.98 28.38
C GLY A 170 -20.87 -17.55 26.97
N GLN A 171 -21.54 -16.79 26.09
CA GLN A 171 -21.58 -17.08 24.66
C GLN A 171 -20.15 -17.10 24.11
N SER A 172 -19.88 -17.95 23.13
CA SER A 172 -18.51 -18.25 22.69
C SER A 172 -18.38 -18.13 21.17
N ALA A 173 -17.49 -17.25 20.72
CA ALA A 173 -17.00 -17.20 19.34
C ALA A 173 -15.82 -18.17 19.23
N THR A 174 -15.82 -19.06 18.24
CA THR A 174 -14.79 -20.11 18.08
C THR A 174 -14.35 -20.19 16.63
N SER A 175 -13.04 -20.23 16.37
CA SER A 175 -12.50 -20.37 15.01
C SER A 175 -12.62 -21.81 14.48
N ASN A 176 -12.40 -21.96 13.18
CA ASN A 176 -12.02 -23.25 12.60
C ASN A 176 -10.71 -23.78 13.22
N ARG A 177 -10.37 -25.05 12.94
CA ARG A 177 -9.08 -25.62 13.31
C ARG A 177 -8.04 -25.37 12.21
N PHE A 178 -6.91 -24.78 12.59
CA PHE A 178 -5.77 -24.49 11.72
C PHE A 178 -4.52 -25.20 12.24
N THR A 179 -3.33 -24.90 11.71
CA THR A 179 -2.07 -25.54 12.13
C THR A 179 -0.97 -24.55 12.41
N LEU A 180 -0.34 -24.65 13.59
CA LEU A 180 0.80 -23.81 13.97
C LEU A 180 2.09 -24.62 14.06
N ALA A 181 3.22 -23.93 13.93
CA ALA A 181 4.57 -24.46 14.00
C ALA A 181 5.52 -23.37 14.54
N PRO A 182 6.67 -23.74 15.16
CA PRO A 182 7.72 -22.80 15.49
C PRO A 182 8.54 -22.43 14.24
N ASN A 183 9.60 -21.65 14.41
CA ASN A 183 10.59 -21.37 13.37
C ASN A 183 11.05 -22.69 12.70
N PRO A 184 10.96 -22.85 11.37
CA PRO A 184 11.45 -24.03 10.70
C PRO A 184 12.97 -24.21 10.93
N PRO A 185 13.46 -25.45 11.04
CA PRO A 185 14.88 -25.69 11.18
C PRO A 185 15.63 -25.28 9.90
N PRO A 186 16.93 -24.93 9.98
CA PRO A 186 17.79 -24.76 8.82
C PRO A 186 17.71 -25.94 7.84
N ASP A 187 17.94 -25.64 6.56
CA ASP A 187 17.86 -26.55 5.41
C ASP A 187 16.54 -27.30 5.17
N ARG A 188 15.47 -27.02 5.92
CA ARG A 188 14.10 -27.31 5.46
C ARG A 188 13.78 -26.41 4.25
N PRO A 189 13.34 -26.95 3.10
CA PRO A 189 12.75 -26.17 2.02
C PRO A 189 11.47 -25.47 2.48
N LEU A 190 11.34 -24.19 2.16
CA LEU A 190 10.21 -23.32 2.50
C LEU A 190 9.70 -22.65 1.23
N LYS A 191 8.39 -22.45 1.13
CA LYS A 191 7.80 -21.53 0.15
C LYS A 191 7.36 -20.25 0.85
N ILE A 192 7.94 -19.12 0.49
CA ILE A 192 7.65 -17.82 1.10
C ILE A 192 6.98 -16.92 0.06
N LEU A 193 5.80 -16.39 0.38
CA LEU A 193 5.11 -15.41 -0.45
C LEU A 193 5.79 -14.04 -0.29
N LEU A 194 6.16 -13.42 -1.41
CA LEU A 194 6.62 -12.03 -1.48
C LEU A 194 5.47 -11.20 -2.09
N THR A 195 4.96 -10.21 -1.35
CA THR A 195 3.76 -9.45 -1.73
C THR A 195 3.77 -8.04 -1.10
N SER A 196 2.93 -7.15 -1.61
CA SER A 196 2.74 -5.76 -1.13
C SER A 196 1.49 -5.14 -1.77
N ASP A 197 1.11 -3.91 -1.38
CA ASP A 197 0.12 -3.08 -2.08
C ASP A 197 -1.28 -3.75 -2.23
N HIS A 198 -1.79 -4.36 -1.15
CA HIS A 198 -3.10 -5.03 -1.16
C HIS A 198 -4.26 -4.04 -1.12
N GLN A 199 -4.13 -3.01 -0.27
CA GLN A 199 -4.89 -1.74 -0.17
C GLN A 199 -6.37 -1.76 -0.65
N LEU A 200 -7.15 -2.76 -0.25
CA LEU A 200 -8.55 -2.97 -0.67
C LEU A 200 -8.75 -2.90 -2.21
N LYS A 201 -7.81 -3.45 -2.98
CA LYS A 201 -7.81 -3.34 -4.44
C LYS A 201 -8.52 -4.53 -5.11
N PRO A 202 -9.22 -4.33 -6.25
CA PRO A 202 -10.07 -5.35 -6.88
C PRO A 202 -9.44 -6.71 -7.18
N MET A 203 -8.15 -6.77 -7.56
CA MET A 203 -7.53 -8.04 -7.95
C MET A 203 -6.96 -8.85 -6.77
N THR A 204 -6.79 -8.24 -5.58
CA THR A 204 -6.17 -8.89 -4.42
C THR A 204 -6.87 -10.20 -4.01
N PRO A 205 -8.21 -10.30 -3.98
CA PRO A 205 -8.92 -11.56 -3.71
C PRO A 205 -8.60 -12.67 -4.72
N ALA A 206 -8.45 -12.33 -6.00
CA ALA A 206 -8.09 -13.28 -7.04
C ALA A 206 -6.63 -13.71 -6.91
N ASN A 207 -5.72 -12.77 -6.65
CA ASN A 207 -4.29 -13.03 -6.45
C ASN A 207 -4.07 -14.07 -5.33
N LEU A 208 -4.61 -13.83 -4.14
CA LEU A 208 -4.37 -14.66 -2.96
C LEU A 208 -5.01 -16.05 -3.08
N GLN A 209 -6.15 -16.15 -3.75
CA GLN A 209 -6.73 -17.45 -4.10
C GLN A 209 -5.81 -18.21 -5.07
N LYS A 210 -5.27 -17.52 -6.09
CA LYS A 210 -4.37 -18.11 -7.09
C LYS A 210 -2.99 -18.47 -6.53
N VAL A 211 -2.51 -17.80 -5.47
CA VAL A 211 -1.35 -18.26 -4.68
C VAL A 211 -1.64 -19.66 -4.11
N VAL A 212 -2.75 -19.83 -3.38
CA VAL A 212 -3.11 -21.11 -2.75
C VAL A 212 -3.35 -22.20 -3.80
N GLU A 213 -4.04 -21.90 -4.90
CA GLU A 213 -4.24 -22.85 -6.00
C GLU A 213 -2.92 -23.27 -6.69
N THR A 214 -1.91 -22.39 -6.75
CA THR A 214 -0.66 -22.64 -7.50
C THR A 214 0.42 -23.33 -6.66
N VAL A 215 0.65 -22.88 -5.43
CA VAL A 215 1.73 -23.40 -4.58
C VAL A 215 1.25 -24.22 -3.38
N GLY A 216 -0.06 -24.24 -3.12
CA GLY A 216 -0.64 -24.78 -1.89
C GLY A 216 -0.38 -23.84 -0.72
N ARG A 217 -0.22 -24.41 0.47
CA ARG A 217 0.14 -23.68 1.69
C ARG A 217 1.58 -23.18 1.63
N VAL A 218 1.78 -21.89 1.89
CA VAL A 218 3.10 -21.27 2.09
C VAL A 218 3.61 -21.51 3.53
N ASP A 219 4.93 -21.41 3.75
CA ASP A 219 5.53 -21.50 5.09
C ASP A 219 5.67 -20.11 5.76
N ALA A 220 5.66 -18.99 5.01
CA ALA A 220 5.58 -17.62 5.52
C ALA A 220 5.05 -16.63 4.46
N VAL A 221 4.63 -15.44 4.93
CA VAL A 221 4.30 -14.28 4.08
C VAL A 221 5.21 -13.11 4.47
N PHE A 222 6.02 -12.61 3.53
CA PHE A 222 6.77 -11.37 3.70
C PHE A 222 6.04 -10.25 2.93
N PHE A 223 5.70 -9.15 3.59
CA PHE A 223 4.76 -8.15 3.09
C PHE A 223 5.40 -6.74 3.05
N ALA A 224 5.77 -6.27 1.86
CA ALA A 224 6.51 -5.01 1.66
C ALA A 224 5.62 -3.76 1.63
N GLY A 225 4.81 -3.59 2.68
CA GLY A 225 4.04 -2.37 2.94
C GLY A 225 2.78 -2.19 2.10
N ASP A 226 2.00 -1.19 2.48
CA ASP A 226 0.70 -0.83 1.93
C ASP A 226 -0.32 -1.99 2.03
N LEU A 227 -0.70 -2.28 3.27
CA LEU A 227 -1.63 -3.34 3.66
C LEU A 227 -3.09 -2.90 3.45
N VAL A 228 -3.42 -1.68 3.87
CA VAL A 228 -4.73 -1.00 3.72
C VAL A 228 -4.57 0.36 3.01
N ASN A 229 -5.62 1.17 2.83
CA ASN A 229 -5.46 2.55 2.36
C ASN A 229 -5.38 3.55 3.52
N ILE A 230 -6.12 3.32 4.60
CA ILE A 230 -6.17 4.23 5.76
C ILE A 230 -6.01 3.38 7.03
N PRO A 231 -4.91 3.54 7.80
CA PRO A 231 -4.55 2.60 8.85
C PRO A 231 -5.51 2.68 10.05
N ASP A 232 -6.06 3.86 10.34
CA ASP A 232 -7.02 4.05 11.43
C ASP A 232 -8.46 3.60 11.08
N ARG A 233 -8.77 3.31 9.81
CA ARG A 233 -10.12 2.90 9.40
C ARG A 233 -10.29 1.40 9.62
N ALA A 234 -10.96 1.02 10.70
CA ALA A 234 -11.05 -0.38 11.14
C ALA A 234 -11.70 -1.30 10.10
N SER A 235 -12.71 -0.83 9.36
CA SER A 235 -13.34 -1.61 8.29
C SER A 235 -12.37 -2.04 7.19
N GLU A 236 -11.29 -1.29 6.92
CA GLU A 236 -10.27 -1.67 5.94
C GLU A 236 -9.46 -2.90 6.37
N TRP A 237 -9.27 -3.11 7.67
CA TRP A 237 -8.64 -4.31 8.19
C TRP A 237 -9.58 -5.51 8.21
N PHE A 238 -10.82 -5.32 8.70
CA PHE A 238 -11.63 -6.42 9.20
C PHE A 238 -12.84 -6.82 8.33
N ASP A 239 -13.66 -5.87 7.87
CA ASP A 239 -15.02 -6.19 7.38
C ASP A 239 -15.60 -5.24 6.31
N ASP A 240 -14.74 -4.60 5.51
CA ASP A 240 -15.16 -3.77 4.37
C ASP A 240 -16.18 -4.49 3.48
N ALA A 241 -17.37 -3.89 3.40
CA ALA A 241 -18.57 -4.46 2.78
C ALA A 241 -18.47 -4.66 1.26
N ARG A 242 -17.40 -4.18 0.60
CA ARG A 242 -17.10 -4.53 -0.79
C ARG A 242 -16.51 -5.94 -0.92
N GLY A 243 -16.07 -6.56 0.17
CA GLY A 243 -15.27 -7.79 0.15
C GLY A 243 -13.81 -7.53 -0.20
N LEU A 244 -13.21 -6.48 0.37
CA LEU A 244 -11.83 -6.09 0.04
C LEU A 244 -10.91 -5.91 1.26
N ALA A 245 -11.42 -6.09 2.48
CA ALA A 245 -10.64 -5.92 3.70
C ALA A 245 -9.45 -6.89 3.83
N PHE A 246 -8.39 -6.42 4.47
CA PHE A 246 -7.07 -7.06 4.55
C PHE A 246 -7.12 -8.49 5.14
N PHE A 247 -7.66 -8.65 6.36
CA PHE A 247 -7.69 -9.95 7.02
C PHE A 247 -8.56 -10.97 6.25
N PRO A 248 -9.81 -10.68 5.83
CA PRO A 248 -10.60 -11.59 4.99
C PRO A 248 -9.91 -12.04 3.69
N GLY A 249 -9.10 -11.18 3.05
CA GLY A 249 -8.34 -11.54 1.85
C GLY A 249 -7.25 -12.57 2.12
N LEU A 250 -6.43 -12.35 3.16
CA LEU A 250 -5.35 -13.25 3.61
C LEU A 250 -5.82 -14.48 4.40
N GLN A 251 -7.12 -14.58 4.66
CA GLN A 251 -7.75 -15.67 5.41
C GLN A 251 -8.72 -16.53 4.58
N GLY A 252 -8.86 -16.29 3.28
CA GLY A 252 -9.75 -17.07 2.41
C GLY A 252 -11.24 -16.83 2.68
N ARG A 253 -11.59 -15.68 3.28
CA ARG A 253 -12.93 -15.36 3.78
C ARG A 253 -13.62 -14.21 3.09
N THR A 254 -12.99 -13.57 2.11
CA THR A 254 -13.67 -12.57 1.31
C THR A 254 -14.65 -13.21 0.31
N ARG A 255 -15.44 -12.37 -0.37
CA ARG A 255 -16.39 -12.76 -1.40
C ARG A 255 -16.48 -11.66 -2.46
N TYR A 256 -15.40 -11.45 -3.20
CA TYR A 256 -15.34 -10.40 -4.21
C TYR A 256 -15.77 -10.92 -5.58
N ALA A 257 -16.74 -10.24 -6.20
CA ALA A 257 -17.23 -10.59 -7.53
C ALA A 257 -16.48 -9.78 -8.60
N VAL A 258 -15.73 -10.47 -9.46
CA VAL A 258 -15.10 -9.89 -10.65
C VAL A 258 -15.97 -10.19 -11.85
N GLU A 259 -16.58 -9.15 -12.41
CA GLU A 259 -17.29 -9.24 -13.68
C GLU A 259 -16.30 -9.30 -14.84
N THR A 260 -16.52 -10.25 -15.74
CA THR A 260 -15.76 -10.45 -16.97
C THR A 260 -16.73 -10.54 -18.16
N SER A 261 -16.21 -10.47 -19.38
CA SER A 261 -16.99 -10.72 -20.60
C SER A 261 -16.17 -11.63 -21.49
N GLU A 262 -16.60 -12.89 -21.64
CA GLU A 262 -15.98 -13.79 -22.62
C GLU A 262 -16.32 -13.27 -24.03
N ILE A 263 -15.27 -13.02 -24.82
CA ILE A 263 -15.38 -12.90 -26.27
C ILE A 263 -15.23 -14.32 -26.80
N GLU A 264 -16.33 -14.94 -27.23
CA GLU A 264 -16.26 -16.19 -27.98
C GLU A 264 -15.63 -15.94 -29.35
N THR A 265 -14.29 -16.03 -29.42
CA THR A 265 -13.62 -16.33 -30.68
C THR A 265 -13.93 -17.78 -31.04
N SER A 266 -15.06 -17.99 -31.70
CA SER A 266 -15.38 -19.27 -32.32
C SER A 266 -14.28 -19.61 -33.32
N GLU A 267 -13.62 -20.76 -33.12
CA GLU A 267 -12.72 -21.31 -34.11
C GLU A 267 -13.55 -21.79 -35.31
N ILE A 268 -13.65 -20.94 -36.33
CA ILE A 268 -14.31 -21.30 -37.59
C ILE A 268 -13.41 -22.28 -38.34
N GLU A 269 -13.52 -23.56 -37.98
CA GLU A 269 -12.97 -24.65 -38.78
C GLU A 269 -13.72 -24.76 -40.11
N THR A 270 -12.94 -25.01 -41.17
CA THR A 270 -13.35 -25.49 -42.51
C THR A 270 -14.04 -24.50 -43.49
N SER A 271 -13.26 -24.18 -44.54
CA SER A 271 -13.56 -24.31 -45.98
C SER A 271 -14.82 -23.76 -46.65
N GLU A 272 -14.59 -23.32 -47.90
CA GLU A 272 -15.52 -22.98 -48.98
C GLU A 272 -16.22 -21.61 -48.92
N ILE A 273 -16.63 -21.14 -50.09
CA ILE A 273 -17.04 -19.76 -50.37
C ILE A 273 -18.50 -19.79 -50.84
N GLU A 274 -19.37 -19.04 -50.18
CA GLU A 274 -20.57 -18.50 -50.84
C GLU A 274 -20.92 -17.12 -50.28
N THR A 275 -21.59 -16.29 -51.09
CA THR A 275 -21.67 -14.84 -50.86
C THR A 275 -23.11 -14.34 -50.73
N SER A 276 -23.56 -14.04 -49.50
CA SER A 276 -24.78 -13.25 -49.27
C SER A 276 -24.86 -12.64 -47.88
N GLU A 277 -25.42 -11.43 -47.82
CA GLU A 277 -25.97 -10.73 -46.65
C GLU A 277 -25.04 -10.40 -45.46
N ILE A 278 -24.74 -9.10 -45.32
CA ILE A 278 -24.16 -8.52 -44.09
C ILE A 278 -25.29 -8.39 -43.05
N GLY A 279 -25.45 -9.42 -42.23
CA GLY A 279 -26.22 -9.34 -40.99
C GLY A 279 -25.47 -8.50 -39.95
N ASN A 280 -26.18 -7.63 -39.22
CA ASN A 280 -25.62 -6.96 -38.05
C ASN A 280 -25.41 -8.00 -36.94
N GLY A 281 -24.16 -8.39 -36.67
CA GLY A 281 -23.84 -9.30 -35.59
C GLY A 281 -24.12 -8.68 -34.23
N GLU A 282 -25.19 -9.14 -33.56
CA GLU A 282 -25.40 -8.87 -32.14
C GLU A 282 -24.34 -9.64 -31.34
N ASN A 283 -23.35 -8.92 -30.83
CA ASN A 283 -22.32 -9.48 -29.94
C ASN A 283 -22.96 -9.92 -28.61
N ASN A 284 -23.41 -11.17 -28.54
CA ASN A 284 -23.95 -11.83 -27.35
C ASN A 284 -22.85 -12.10 -26.29
N GLN A 285 -22.22 -11.04 -25.79
CA GLN A 285 -21.32 -11.11 -24.65
C GLN A 285 -22.12 -11.49 -23.40
N THR A 286 -22.03 -12.76 -22.98
CA THR A 286 -22.59 -13.19 -21.70
C THR A 286 -21.69 -12.67 -20.57
N PRO A 287 -22.18 -11.83 -19.64
CA PRO A 287 -21.38 -11.35 -18.53
C PRO A 287 -21.09 -12.50 -17.56
N LEU A 288 -19.81 -12.78 -17.33
CA LEU A 288 -19.36 -13.85 -16.43
C LEU A 288 -18.86 -13.23 -15.12
N SER A 289 -19.67 -13.35 -14.07
CA SER A 289 -19.26 -12.99 -12.72
C SER A 289 -18.51 -14.16 -12.07
N THR A 290 -17.22 -13.96 -11.76
CA THR A 290 -16.40 -14.92 -11.02
C THR A 290 -16.19 -14.41 -9.61
N ILE A 291 -16.56 -15.22 -8.60
CA ILE A 291 -16.40 -14.86 -7.20
C ILE A 291 -15.09 -15.44 -6.68
N TYR A 292 -14.21 -14.57 -6.18
CA TYR A 292 -12.94 -14.94 -5.55
C TYR A 292 -13.01 -14.74 -4.03
N THR A 293 -12.39 -15.66 -3.29
CA THR A 293 -12.46 -15.72 -1.81
C THR A 293 -11.20 -15.27 -1.08
N GLY A 294 -10.12 -14.94 -1.80
CA GLY A 294 -8.79 -14.83 -1.20
C GLY A 294 -8.20 -16.21 -0.89
N GLY A 295 -7.13 -16.24 -0.09
CA GLY A 295 -6.41 -17.48 0.25
C GLY A 295 -6.30 -17.70 1.75
N GLU A 296 -6.49 -18.93 2.23
CA GLU A 296 -6.27 -19.34 3.63
C GLU A 296 -4.75 -19.47 3.89
N LEU A 297 -4.12 -18.35 4.22
CA LEU A 297 -2.65 -18.22 4.30
C LEU A 297 -2.17 -18.02 5.74
N ILE A 298 -2.56 -16.90 6.37
CA ILE A 298 -1.93 -16.45 7.63
C ILE A 298 -2.39 -17.24 8.87
N GLN A 299 -3.42 -18.08 8.75
CA GLN A 299 -3.80 -19.06 9.78
C GLN A 299 -2.81 -20.25 9.90
N HIS A 300 -1.91 -20.42 8.92
CA HIS A 300 -0.92 -21.50 8.95
C HIS A 300 0.53 -21.04 8.74
N ALA A 301 0.72 -19.79 8.34
CA ALA A 301 2.02 -19.22 7.99
C ALA A 301 2.20 -17.87 8.71
N PRO A 302 3.32 -17.63 9.43
CA PRO A 302 3.60 -16.34 10.03
C PRO A 302 3.72 -15.23 8.97
N ILE A 303 3.15 -14.07 9.28
CA ILE A 303 3.26 -12.85 8.46
C ILE A 303 4.32 -11.89 9.05
N PHE A 304 5.18 -11.40 8.16
CA PHE A 304 6.25 -10.44 8.45
C PHE A 304 6.05 -9.19 7.58
N PRO A 305 5.36 -8.15 8.08
CA PRO A 305 5.15 -6.93 7.32
C PRO A 305 6.27 -5.89 7.49
N ASN A 306 6.36 -4.97 6.53
CA ASN A 306 7.08 -3.70 6.57
C ASN A 306 6.06 -2.54 6.55
N ILE A 307 6.50 -1.35 6.94
CA ILE A 307 5.71 -0.10 6.88
C ILE A 307 5.84 0.53 5.48
N GLY A 308 4.72 0.60 4.75
CA GLY A 308 4.54 1.44 3.57
C GLY A 308 4.03 2.83 3.93
N ASN A 309 3.69 3.67 2.93
CA ASN A 309 3.16 5.00 3.26
C ASN A 309 1.69 4.97 3.69
N HIS A 310 0.95 3.89 3.43
CA HIS A 310 -0.44 3.73 3.89
C HIS A 310 -0.56 3.17 5.32
N GLU A 311 0.54 2.73 5.93
CA GLU A 311 0.61 2.42 7.37
C GLU A 311 0.84 3.67 8.25
N VAL A 312 1.17 4.82 7.63
CA VAL A 312 1.51 6.06 8.32
C VAL A 312 0.30 7.00 8.36
N MET A 313 -0.28 7.18 9.54
CA MET A 313 -1.34 8.17 9.77
C MET A 313 -0.72 9.56 10.02
N GLY A 314 -1.29 10.60 9.42
CA GLY A 314 -0.92 12.00 9.71
C GLY A 314 -1.52 12.51 11.03
N ARG A 315 -1.66 13.84 11.13
CA ARG A 315 -2.11 14.52 12.36
C ARG A 315 -3.47 14.04 12.85
N TYR A 316 -3.56 13.75 14.15
CA TYR A 316 -4.78 13.25 14.78
C TYR A 316 -5.79 14.38 15.03
N ALA A 317 -7.03 14.15 14.60
CA ALA A 317 -8.18 14.99 14.90
C ALA A 317 -9.39 14.13 15.30
N GLU A 318 -10.13 14.54 16.32
CA GLU A 318 -11.30 13.78 16.80
C GLU A 318 -12.47 13.75 15.81
N LYS A 319 -12.60 14.78 14.95
CA LYS A 319 -13.83 15.08 14.19
C LYS A 319 -13.64 15.27 12.68
N GLU A 320 -12.40 15.37 12.22
CA GLU A 320 -12.11 15.44 10.78
C GLU A 320 -12.11 14.01 10.20
N LYS A 321 -12.54 13.84 8.95
CA LYS A 321 -12.48 12.52 8.27
C LYS A 321 -11.06 11.92 8.30
N LEU A 322 -10.98 10.60 8.18
CA LEU A 322 -9.70 9.89 8.24
C LEU A 322 -8.84 10.15 6.99
N ASP A 323 -9.46 10.26 5.81
CA ASP A 323 -8.76 10.58 4.55
C ASP A 323 -7.99 11.92 4.59
N PRO A 324 -8.57 13.05 5.06
CA PRO A 324 -7.82 14.27 5.37
C PRO A 324 -6.71 14.08 6.40
N GLN A 325 -6.98 13.42 7.54
CA GLN A 325 -5.96 13.22 8.59
C GLN A 325 -4.74 12.44 8.06
N PHE A 326 -4.98 11.38 7.28
CA PHE A 326 -3.94 10.56 6.64
C PHE A 326 -2.97 11.41 5.81
N ALA A 327 -3.50 12.28 4.93
CA ALA A 327 -2.67 13.18 4.13
C ALA A 327 -2.06 14.36 4.93
N ASN A 328 -2.53 14.63 6.15
CA ASN A 328 -2.18 15.82 6.94
C ASN A 328 -0.91 15.63 7.78
N THR A 329 0.19 15.22 7.15
CA THR A 329 1.49 14.99 7.80
C THR A 329 2.32 16.27 7.93
N LEU A 330 3.00 16.44 9.08
CA LEU A 330 3.97 17.51 9.34
C LEU A 330 5.33 16.88 9.73
N PRO A 331 6.49 17.36 9.25
CA PRO A 331 7.80 16.90 9.73
C PRO A 331 7.97 17.00 11.25
N ARG A 332 8.52 15.94 11.88
CA ARG A 332 8.61 15.79 13.34
C ARG A 332 9.37 16.92 14.04
N ASP A 333 10.40 17.47 13.40
CA ASP A 333 11.21 18.59 13.88
C ASP A 333 10.45 19.92 13.93
N LEU A 334 9.41 20.07 13.09
CA LEU A 334 8.57 21.27 13.03
C LEU A 334 7.42 21.27 14.05
N VAL A 335 7.14 20.16 14.74
CA VAL A 335 6.08 20.08 15.77
C VAL A 335 6.28 21.12 16.85
N SER A 336 7.49 21.21 17.42
CA SER A 336 7.79 22.14 18.51
C SER A 336 7.60 23.62 18.14
N ARG A 337 7.66 23.95 16.84
CA ARG A 337 7.48 25.30 16.30
C ARG A 337 6.02 25.71 16.15
N PHE A 338 5.14 24.77 15.76
CA PHE A 338 3.74 25.05 15.44
C PHE A 338 2.75 24.55 16.50
N TYR A 339 3.14 23.53 17.27
CA TYR A 339 2.37 22.90 18.34
C TYR A 339 3.23 22.81 19.62
N PRO A 340 3.59 23.96 20.24
CA PRO A 340 4.20 23.95 21.56
C PRO A 340 3.27 23.29 22.58
N THR A 341 3.84 22.59 23.56
CA THR A 341 3.04 21.92 24.59
C THR A 341 2.39 22.93 25.54
N PRO A 342 1.24 22.60 26.17
CA PRO A 342 0.52 23.53 27.05
C PRO A 342 1.30 23.99 28.30
N ASP A 343 2.35 23.28 28.68
CA ASP A 343 3.26 23.59 29.79
C ASP A 343 4.54 24.35 29.36
N GLY A 344 4.75 24.55 28.04
CA GLY A 344 5.97 25.14 27.48
C GLY A 344 7.20 24.23 27.56
N GLY A 345 7.03 22.94 27.85
CA GLY A 345 8.08 21.93 27.93
C GLY A 345 8.56 21.43 26.56
N THR A 346 9.30 20.32 26.59
CA THR A 346 9.66 19.56 25.37
C THR A 346 8.50 18.64 24.99
N PRO A 347 8.04 18.62 23.71
CA PRO A 347 7.06 17.67 23.22
C PRO A 347 7.36 16.22 23.61
N SER A 348 6.38 15.52 24.17
CA SER A 348 6.44 14.07 24.39
C SER A 348 6.28 13.33 23.06
N GLN A 349 6.71 12.07 22.99
CA GLN A 349 6.56 11.26 21.78
C GLN A 349 5.08 11.10 21.37
N ALA A 350 4.16 11.01 22.33
CA ALA A 350 2.72 11.02 22.05
C ALA A 350 2.25 12.35 21.43
N TRP A 351 2.72 13.49 21.97
CA TRP A 351 2.40 14.80 21.40
C TRP A 351 2.97 14.98 19.99
N ILE A 352 4.16 14.44 19.71
CA ILE A 352 4.73 14.40 18.35
C ILE A 352 3.88 13.50 17.46
N ALA A 353 3.52 12.29 17.89
CA ALA A 353 2.68 11.36 17.13
C ALA A 353 1.31 11.93 16.75
N ASP A 354 0.68 12.72 17.63
CA ASP A 354 -0.58 13.41 17.38
C ASP A 354 -0.43 14.61 16.42
N HIS A 355 0.69 15.35 16.48
CA HIS A 355 0.90 16.60 15.75
C HIS A 355 1.88 16.52 14.56
N SER A 356 2.33 15.31 14.20
CA SER A 356 3.22 15.04 13.05
C SER A 356 2.66 13.93 12.17
N TYR A 357 3.00 12.68 12.50
CA TYR A 357 2.55 11.44 11.90
C TYR A 357 2.97 10.28 12.79
N ASN A 358 2.28 9.14 12.69
CA ASN A 358 2.52 7.95 13.49
C ASN A 358 2.15 6.66 12.73
N THR A 359 2.64 5.53 13.24
CA THR A 359 2.39 4.17 12.74
C THR A 359 1.63 3.33 13.78
N GLN A 360 0.93 4.00 14.70
CA GLN A 360 0.44 3.39 15.94
C GLN A 360 -0.54 2.25 15.68
N THR A 361 -1.45 2.38 14.70
CA THR A 361 -2.41 1.31 14.41
C THR A 361 -1.74 0.07 13.80
N TYR A 362 -0.64 0.23 13.06
CA TYR A 362 0.15 -0.89 12.56
C TYR A 362 0.89 -1.59 13.71
N GLU A 363 1.56 -0.81 14.57
CA GLU A 363 2.30 -1.31 15.75
C GLU A 363 1.37 -1.95 16.80
N GLU A 364 0.12 -1.50 16.92
CA GLU A 364 -0.89 -2.12 17.79
C GLU A 364 -1.55 -3.37 17.19
N ILE A 365 -1.52 -3.56 15.87
CA ILE A 365 -2.09 -4.76 15.19
C ILE A 365 -1.08 -5.91 15.16
N PHE A 366 0.18 -5.64 14.80
CA PHE A 366 1.20 -6.66 14.54
C PHE A 366 2.28 -6.69 15.64
N SER A 367 2.48 -7.84 16.28
CA SER A 367 3.70 -8.08 17.06
C SER A 367 4.89 -8.28 16.13
N LEU A 368 5.95 -7.49 16.31
CA LEU A 368 7.13 -7.49 15.44
C LEU A 368 8.43 -7.71 16.26
N PRO A 369 9.55 -8.14 15.63
CA PRO A 369 10.77 -8.39 16.37
C PRO A 369 11.39 -7.08 16.87
N THR A 370 11.43 -6.88 18.19
CA THR A 370 11.95 -5.66 18.81
C THR A 370 13.44 -5.43 18.53
N THR A 371 13.74 -4.38 17.77
CA THR A 371 15.09 -3.91 17.48
C THR A 371 15.68 -3.09 18.64
N GLN A 372 16.95 -3.31 18.95
CA GLN A 372 17.77 -2.44 19.80
C GLN A 372 18.46 -1.38 18.93
N LEU A 373 18.39 -0.11 19.33
CA LEU A 373 18.93 1.03 18.58
C LEU A 373 20.33 1.44 19.06
N PRO A 374 21.14 2.12 18.22
CA PRO A 374 22.50 2.55 18.58
C PRO A 374 22.58 3.55 19.75
N ASP A 375 21.48 4.21 20.10
CA ASP A 375 21.35 5.13 21.24
C ASP A 375 20.87 4.43 22.54
N GLY A 376 20.57 3.13 22.49
CA GLY A 376 20.00 2.36 23.60
C GLY A 376 18.47 2.38 23.67
N GLY A 377 17.78 2.99 22.71
CA GLY A 377 16.34 2.86 22.54
C GLY A 377 15.92 1.54 21.88
N THR A 378 14.62 1.36 21.66
CA THR A 378 14.06 0.23 20.92
C THR A 378 13.02 0.66 19.90
N THR A 379 12.83 -0.14 18.85
CA THR A 379 11.76 0.06 17.85
C THR A 379 11.27 -1.27 17.29
N GLU A 380 10.06 -1.29 16.76
CA GLU A 380 9.49 -2.41 16.00
C GLU A 380 9.18 -2.03 14.54
N GLN A 381 9.48 -0.78 14.17
CA GLN A 381 9.21 -0.20 12.85
C GLN A 381 10.20 -0.69 11.77
N TYR A 382 11.40 -1.12 12.18
CA TYR A 382 12.39 -1.82 11.36
C TYR A 382 13.10 -2.89 12.19
N TYR A 383 13.34 -4.06 11.58
CA TYR A 383 13.74 -5.27 12.30
C TYR A 383 14.50 -6.26 11.43
N ALA A 384 15.16 -7.23 12.06
CA ALA A 384 15.83 -8.33 11.36
C ALA A 384 15.60 -9.67 12.06
N VAL A 385 15.18 -10.68 11.29
CA VAL A 385 14.73 -11.98 11.78
C VAL A 385 15.28 -13.12 10.92
N SER A 386 15.57 -14.27 11.53
CA SER A 386 16.04 -15.47 10.82
C SER A 386 14.90 -16.49 10.76
N PHE A 387 14.39 -16.77 9.55
CA PHE A 387 13.32 -17.74 9.33
C PHE A 387 13.85 -18.92 8.50
N GLY A 388 14.11 -20.04 9.18
CA GLY A 388 14.89 -21.15 8.63
C GLY A 388 16.24 -20.68 8.07
N ASN A 389 16.42 -20.80 6.75
CA ASN A 389 17.65 -20.41 6.05
C ASN A 389 17.73 -18.93 5.62
N VAL A 390 16.69 -18.13 5.86
CA VAL A 390 16.60 -16.73 5.40
C VAL A 390 16.86 -15.77 6.55
N ARG A 391 17.82 -14.84 6.40
CA ARG A 391 17.85 -13.60 7.18
C ARG A 391 17.04 -12.56 6.41
N LEU A 392 15.88 -12.20 6.96
CA LEU A 392 15.05 -11.11 6.50
C LEU A 392 15.41 -9.85 7.30
N ILE A 393 15.76 -8.78 6.59
CA ILE A 393 15.87 -7.42 7.13
C ILE A 393 14.67 -6.61 6.61
N SER A 394 13.84 -6.12 7.51
CA SER A 394 12.70 -5.25 7.23
C SER A 394 13.06 -3.80 7.55
N LEU A 395 13.01 -2.90 6.56
CA LEU A 395 13.39 -1.49 6.71
C LEU A 395 12.16 -0.58 6.65
N TYR A 396 12.17 0.50 7.43
CA TYR A 396 11.20 1.59 7.34
C TYR A 396 11.72 2.62 6.33
N VAL A 397 11.44 2.38 5.06
CA VAL A 397 11.86 3.24 3.95
C VAL A 397 10.64 3.62 3.12
N THR A 398 10.04 4.74 3.50
CA THR A 398 8.91 5.35 2.78
C THR A 398 8.78 6.86 3.13
N GLN A 399 7.95 7.57 2.37
CA GLN A 399 7.75 9.02 2.42
C GLN A 399 6.30 9.38 2.12
N ILE A 400 5.82 10.55 2.53
CA ILE A 400 4.44 10.94 2.23
C ILE A 400 4.23 11.03 0.72
N TRP A 401 3.19 10.37 0.21
CA TRP A 401 2.77 10.54 -1.18
C TRP A 401 2.15 11.92 -1.39
N ARG A 402 2.57 12.61 -2.46
CA ARG A 402 1.99 13.91 -2.88
C ARG A 402 1.76 13.94 -4.38
N SER A 403 0.71 14.64 -4.79
CA SER A 403 0.44 14.90 -6.21
C SER A 403 1.61 15.63 -6.88
N PRO A 404 2.01 15.23 -8.10
CA PRO A 404 3.02 15.95 -8.90
C PRO A 404 2.48 17.23 -9.55
N SER A 405 1.20 17.54 -9.41
CA SER A 405 0.55 18.71 -10.01
C SER A 405 1.20 20.03 -9.59
N LEU A 406 1.45 20.91 -10.58
CA LEU A 406 1.91 22.28 -10.35
C LEU A 406 0.75 23.29 -10.19
N ALA A 407 -0.52 22.85 -10.27
CA ALA A 407 -1.67 23.75 -10.19
C ALA A 407 -1.72 24.51 -8.84
N PRO A 408 -2.12 25.79 -8.80
CA PRO A 408 -1.97 26.65 -7.61
C PRO A 408 -2.83 26.23 -6.41
N ASN A 409 -3.83 25.35 -6.60
CA ASN A 409 -4.63 24.74 -5.54
C ASN A 409 -4.02 23.42 -5.00
N THR A 410 -2.86 22.98 -5.50
CA THR A 410 -2.19 21.75 -5.08
C THR A 410 -1.27 22.01 -3.89
N GLN A 411 -1.50 21.31 -2.79
CA GLN A 411 -0.50 21.02 -1.75
C GLN A 411 0.23 19.76 -2.24
N GLY A 412 1.44 19.90 -2.74
CA GLY A 412 2.00 18.93 -3.70
C GLY A 412 3.48 18.64 -3.52
N ARG A 413 3.95 17.68 -4.32
CA ARG A 413 5.34 17.22 -4.40
C ARG A 413 6.29 18.38 -4.63
N TYR A 414 5.98 19.26 -5.58
CA TYR A 414 6.88 20.33 -6.03
C TYR A 414 6.50 21.72 -5.53
N ARG A 415 5.35 21.89 -4.85
CA ARG A 415 4.84 23.20 -4.45
C ARG A 415 3.89 23.17 -3.26
N GLU A 416 3.79 24.30 -2.58
CA GLU A 416 2.67 24.58 -1.69
C GLU A 416 1.46 25.19 -2.40
N ARG A 417 0.31 25.04 -1.73
CA ARG A 417 -0.97 25.62 -2.14
C ARG A 417 -0.90 27.14 -2.01
N HIS A 418 -1.28 27.86 -3.05
CA HIS A 418 -1.11 29.31 -3.12
C HIS A 418 -1.93 30.08 -2.06
N THR A 419 -3.06 29.53 -1.60
CA THR A 419 -3.86 30.10 -0.50
C THR A 419 -3.21 29.95 0.88
N ASP A 420 -2.28 29.00 1.02
CA ASP A 420 -1.80 28.52 2.32
C ASP A 420 -0.39 29.09 2.63
N LEU A 421 0.17 29.89 1.72
CA LEU A 421 1.51 30.47 1.80
C LEU A 421 1.79 31.34 3.05
N ASN A 422 0.76 31.85 3.74
CA ASN A 422 0.94 32.60 4.99
C ASN A 422 0.80 31.73 6.24
N ASN A 423 0.45 30.45 6.09
CA ASN A 423 0.04 29.52 7.14
C ASN A 423 0.95 28.26 7.10
N PRO A 424 2.25 28.38 7.43
CA PRO A 424 3.21 27.28 7.28
C PRO A 424 2.85 26.02 8.08
N GLU A 425 2.09 26.14 9.15
CA GLU A 425 1.56 25.03 9.93
C GLU A 425 0.59 24.10 9.16
N ILE A 426 0.09 24.51 7.98
CA ILE A 426 -0.71 23.68 7.05
C ILE A 426 -0.02 23.42 5.70
N TRP A 427 1.28 23.72 5.55
CA TRP A 427 2.04 23.30 4.38
C TRP A 427 2.18 21.78 4.32
N GLY A 428 2.25 21.22 3.10
CA GLY A 428 2.49 19.80 2.88
C GLY A 428 3.95 19.38 3.07
N TYR A 429 4.89 20.33 3.01
CA TYR A 429 6.33 20.09 3.13
C TYR A 429 6.84 19.06 2.10
N GLY A 430 6.34 19.16 0.87
CA GLY A 430 6.68 18.25 -0.23
C GLY A 430 6.41 16.78 0.10
N GLN A 431 7.20 15.89 -0.51
CA GLN A 431 7.35 14.49 -0.13
C GLN A 431 8.48 14.37 0.89
N HIS A 432 8.20 14.69 2.15
CA HIS A 432 9.15 14.45 3.23
C HIS A 432 9.18 12.96 3.62
N ILE A 433 10.37 12.49 4.01
CA ILE A 433 10.62 11.13 4.47
C ILE A 433 10.09 10.95 5.89
N PHE A 434 9.54 9.77 6.20
CA PHE A 434 8.99 9.47 7.53
C PHE A 434 10.05 8.93 8.52
N GLU A 435 11.02 8.14 8.03
CA GLU A 435 12.15 7.66 8.82
C GLU A 435 13.43 7.72 7.97
N PRO A 436 14.46 8.50 8.35
CA PRO A 436 15.65 8.68 7.51
C PRO A 436 16.52 7.42 7.41
N ILE A 437 16.88 7.02 6.18
CA ILE A 437 17.86 5.95 5.90
C ILE A 437 19.23 6.47 5.43
N LYS A 438 19.44 7.79 5.45
CA LYS A 438 20.71 8.42 5.05
C LYS A 438 21.87 8.05 5.97
N ALA A 439 23.09 8.08 5.44
CA ALA A 439 24.32 7.77 6.15
C ALA A 439 24.40 8.49 7.51
N GLY A 440 24.50 7.71 8.58
CA GLY A 440 24.55 8.22 9.96
C GLY A 440 23.20 8.42 10.65
N SER A 441 22.05 8.12 10.03
CA SER A 441 20.77 8.02 10.74
C SER A 441 20.73 6.82 11.72
N PRO A 442 19.81 6.78 12.70
CA PRO A 442 19.67 5.63 13.59
C PRO A 442 19.41 4.32 12.84
N GLN A 443 18.51 4.33 11.85
CA GLN A 443 18.22 3.15 11.02
C GLN A 443 19.43 2.72 10.19
N HIS A 444 20.19 3.66 9.59
CA HIS A 444 21.40 3.33 8.83
C HIS A 444 22.50 2.76 9.73
N GLN A 445 22.72 3.36 10.91
CA GLN A 445 23.71 2.89 11.88
C GLN A 445 23.35 1.50 12.43
N TRP A 446 22.07 1.25 12.74
CA TRP A 446 21.56 -0.08 13.10
C TRP A 446 21.78 -1.09 11.97
N LEU A 447 21.45 -0.73 10.72
CA LEU A 447 21.64 -1.60 9.56
C LEU A 447 23.11 -1.97 9.36
N GLN A 448 24.04 -1.03 9.53
CA GLN A 448 25.48 -1.32 9.49
C GLN A 448 25.92 -2.32 10.59
N GLN A 449 25.32 -2.25 11.78
CA GLN A 449 25.57 -3.21 12.85
C GLN A 449 24.93 -4.58 12.56
N GLU A 450 23.70 -4.61 12.02
CA GLU A 450 22.98 -5.82 11.65
C GLU A 450 23.68 -6.61 10.54
N LEU A 451 24.11 -5.95 9.46
CA LEU A 451 24.90 -6.57 8.38
C LEU A 451 26.26 -7.07 8.86
N ALA A 452 26.76 -6.56 9.99
CA ALA A 452 27.99 -7.02 10.64
C ALA A 452 27.78 -8.21 11.59
N LYS A 453 26.54 -8.68 11.84
CA LYS A 453 26.26 -9.83 12.71
C LYS A 453 26.53 -11.17 12.03
N ASP A 454 26.79 -12.18 12.85
CA ASP A 454 27.01 -13.55 12.38
C ASP A 454 25.70 -14.19 11.89
N GLU A 455 24.55 -13.80 12.42
CA GLU A 455 23.22 -14.21 11.95
C GLU A 455 22.91 -13.73 10.52
N PHE A 456 23.50 -12.61 10.08
CA PHE A 456 23.39 -12.15 8.69
C PHE A 456 24.48 -12.79 7.80
N LYS A 457 25.74 -12.74 8.23
CA LYS A 457 26.89 -13.27 7.46
C LYS A 457 26.74 -14.75 7.09
N ASN A 458 26.29 -15.56 8.06
CA ASN A 458 26.14 -17.01 7.89
C ASN A 458 24.78 -17.42 7.30
N ALA A 459 23.88 -16.46 7.01
CA ALA A 459 22.59 -16.79 6.40
C ALA A 459 22.76 -17.18 4.93
N LYS A 460 22.18 -18.34 4.57
CA LYS A 460 22.19 -18.87 3.20
C LYS A 460 21.44 -17.96 2.22
N TYR A 461 20.38 -17.31 2.70
CA TYR A 461 19.61 -16.32 1.96
C TYR A 461 19.56 -14.99 2.72
N LYS A 462 20.12 -13.94 2.12
CA LYS A 462 20.27 -12.58 2.65
C LYS A 462 19.29 -11.66 1.92
N VAL A 463 18.14 -11.40 2.55
CA VAL A 463 16.98 -10.73 1.95
C VAL A 463 16.66 -9.42 2.68
N VAL A 464 16.50 -8.35 1.91
CA VAL A 464 16.00 -7.05 2.39
C VAL A 464 14.59 -6.82 1.85
N MET A 465 13.70 -6.36 2.73
CA MET A 465 12.33 -5.93 2.46
C MET A 465 12.20 -4.46 2.85
N LEU A 466 11.63 -3.66 1.95
CA LEU A 466 11.37 -2.24 2.16
C LEU A 466 10.22 -1.81 1.24
N HIS A 467 9.59 -0.65 1.46
CA HIS A 467 8.46 -0.26 0.62
C HIS A 467 8.86 0.56 -0.61
N HIS A 468 9.64 1.64 -0.45
CA HIS A 468 9.88 2.60 -1.53
C HIS A 468 11.01 2.16 -2.51
N PRO A 469 10.77 2.10 -3.83
CA PRO A 469 11.62 1.41 -4.80
C PRO A 469 12.96 2.12 -5.09
N PRO A 470 14.12 1.45 -4.92
CA PRO A 470 15.42 1.97 -5.38
C PRO A 470 15.52 2.00 -6.92
N HIS A 471 14.85 1.05 -7.59
CA HIS A 471 14.81 0.91 -9.05
C HIS A 471 13.41 0.47 -9.50
N THR A 472 12.76 1.23 -10.38
CA THR A 472 11.49 0.82 -11.01
C THR A 472 11.19 1.63 -12.27
N LEU A 473 10.36 1.07 -13.15
CA LEU A 473 9.65 1.80 -14.21
C LEU A 473 8.43 2.58 -13.67
N GLY A 474 8.03 2.34 -12.43
CA GLY A 474 6.84 2.90 -11.80
C GLY A 474 6.94 4.38 -11.41
N GLY A 475 5.83 4.98 -10.98
CA GLY A 475 5.69 6.42 -10.84
C GLY A 475 6.44 7.06 -9.67
N ASN A 476 6.59 6.33 -8.57
CA ASN A 476 6.92 6.95 -7.28
C ASN A 476 8.42 7.12 -6.99
N ILE A 477 9.30 6.47 -7.78
CA ILE A 477 10.77 6.68 -7.79
C ILE A 477 11.22 8.06 -8.31
N VAL A 478 10.27 8.91 -8.72
CA VAL A 478 10.50 10.32 -9.01
C VAL A 478 9.56 11.09 -8.08
N PRO A 479 10.05 12.04 -7.26
CA PRO A 479 11.42 12.56 -7.22
C PRO A 479 12.39 11.60 -6.49
N ALA A 480 13.67 11.96 -6.45
CA ALA A 480 14.68 11.24 -5.66
C ALA A 480 14.29 11.16 -4.18
N PHE A 481 14.64 10.06 -3.51
CA PHE A 481 14.36 9.83 -2.10
C PHE A 481 15.35 10.61 -1.22
N THR A 482 15.09 11.90 -1.02
CA THR A 482 15.89 12.84 -0.22
C THR A 482 14.96 13.78 0.54
N ASP A 483 15.45 14.34 1.66
CA ASP A 483 14.78 15.46 2.33
C ASP A 483 14.54 16.60 1.31
N PRO A 484 13.31 17.15 1.21
CA PRO A 484 12.98 18.18 0.22
C PRO A 484 13.63 19.53 0.56
N ILE A 485 14.27 20.15 -0.43
CA ILE A 485 14.86 21.48 -0.28
C ILE A 485 13.80 22.55 -0.58
N LEU A 486 13.43 23.30 0.45
CA LEU A 486 12.44 24.38 0.37
C LEU A 486 13.04 25.61 -0.31
N VAL A 487 12.40 26.07 -1.38
CA VAL A 487 12.75 27.29 -2.13
C VAL A 487 11.60 28.29 -2.05
N GLU A 488 11.86 29.48 -1.50
CA GLU A 488 10.89 30.58 -1.40
C GLU A 488 11.03 31.58 -2.56
N ASN A 489 9.96 31.74 -3.35
CA ASN A 489 9.88 32.81 -4.35
C ASN A 489 9.28 34.06 -3.70
N ARG A 490 10.08 35.12 -3.51
CA ARG A 490 9.66 36.39 -2.90
C ARG A 490 9.80 37.56 -3.87
N ALA A 491 8.82 38.45 -3.85
CA ALA A 491 8.93 39.74 -4.54
C ALA A 491 9.88 40.70 -3.80
N ALA A 492 10.26 41.80 -4.47
CA ALA A 492 11.18 42.81 -3.94
C ALA A 492 10.69 43.55 -2.67
N ASP A 493 9.42 43.40 -2.31
CA ASP A 493 8.81 43.89 -1.07
C ASP A 493 8.82 42.84 0.08
N GLY A 494 9.39 41.66 -0.16
CA GLY A 494 9.43 40.52 0.76
C GLY A 494 8.22 39.58 0.67
N THR A 495 7.17 39.95 -0.07
CA THR A 495 5.94 39.14 -0.20
C THR A 495 6.23 37.79 -0.85
N LEU A 496 5.90 36.71 -0.15
CA LEU A 496 5.97 35.34 -0.65
C LEU A 496 4.95 35.14 -1.79
N LYS A 497 5.38 34.56 -2.90
CA LYS A 497 4.59 34.32 -4.12
C LYS A 497 4.35 32.82 -4.36
N SER A 498 5.37 32.01 -4.07
CA SER A 498 5.27 30.55 -4.00
C SER A 498 6.32 29.98 -3.04
N VAL A 499 6.05 28.78 -2.56
CA VAL A 499 7.05 27.86 -2.01
C VAL A 499 7.09 26.65 -2.95
N GLN A 500 8.29 26.22 -3.32
CA GLN A 500 8.53 25.04 -4.15
C GLN A 500 9.59 24.13 -3.53
N TYR A 501 9.65 22.88 -3.97
CA TYR A 501 10.52 21.86 -3.40
C TYR A 501 11.41 21.22 -4.46
N GLU A 502 12.72 21.23 -4.18
CA GLU A 502 13.74 20.58 -4.99
C GLU A 502 14.25 19.30 -4.34
N TYR A 503 14.50 18.27 -5.15
CA TYR A 503 14.97 16.96 -4.71
C TYR A 503 16.21 16.57 -5.51
N PRO A 504 17.42 16.96 -5.05
CA PRO A 504 18.62 16.76 -5.84
C PRO A 504 18.96 15.29 -6.01
N LYS A 505 19.16 14.86 -7.26
CA LYS A 505 19.33 13.44 -7.59
C LYS A 505 20.61 12.85 -7.00
N GLU A 506 21.66 13.65 -6.87
CA GLU A 506 22.91 13.27 -6.20
C GLU A 506 22.74 13.11 -4.67
N LYS A 507 21.56 13.47 -4.14
CA LYS A 507 21.21 13.29 -2.73
C LYS A 507 20.28 12.12 -2.46
N ASP A 508 19.84 11.35 -3.45
CA ASP A 508 19.01 10.15 -3.23
C ASP A 508 19.64 9.20 -2.20
N TYR A 509 18.98 9.01 -1.06
CA TYR A 509 19.54 8.23 0.06
C TYR A 509 19.55 6.72 -0.23
N LEU A 510 18.70 6.24 -1.15
CA LEU A 510 18.69 4.83 -1.53
C LEU A 510 19.88 4.51 -2.41
N ILE A 511 20.17 5.35 -3.41
CA ILE A 511 21.28 5.12 -4.34
C ILE A 511 22.63 5.55 -3.77
N ARG A 512 22.69 6.61 -2.95
CA ARG A 512 23.95 7.11 -2.38
C ARG A 512 24.43 6.28 -1.18
N ASP A 513 23.52 5.91 -0.27
CA ASP A 513 23.90 5.36 1.03
C ASP A 513 23.46 3.89 1.18
N LEU A 514 22.18 3.58 0.94
CA LEU A 514 21.62 2.26 1.21
C LEU A 514 22.13 1.17 0.26
N VAL A 515 21.95 1.33 -1.06
CA VAL A 515 22.30 0.32 -2.05
C VAL A 515 23.78 -0.08 -1.99
N PRO A 516 24.75 0.86 -1.94
CA PRO A 516 26.17 0.50 -1.79
C PRO A 516 26.47 -0.27 -0.49
N LEU A 517 25.78 0.04 0.61
CA LEU A 517 25.90 -0.69 1.86
C LEU A 517 25.39 -2.14 1.72
N LEU A 518 24.19 -2.33 1.14
CA LEU A 518 23.60 -3.65 0.92
C LEU A 518 24.43 -4.52 -0.04
N GLU A 519 24.92 -3.94 -1.14
CA GLU A 519 25.85 -4.62 -2.07
C GLU A 519 27.15 -5.02 -1.38
N SER A 520 27.76 -4.12 -0.59
CA SER A 520 29.01 -4.40 0.12
C SER A 520 28.90 -5.52 1.17
N ALA A 521 27.69 -5.77 1.67
CA ALA A 521 27.38 -6.84 2.61
C ALA A 521 27.00 -8.17 1.94
N GLY A 522 26.83 -8.21 0.61
CA GLY A 522 26.42 -9.42 -0.11
C GLY A 522 24.95 -9.78 0.05
N VAL A 523 24.05 -8.78 0.14
CA VAL A 523 22.61 -9.00 0.01
C VAL A 523 22.30 -9.56 -1.39
N GLN A 524 21.46 -10.60 -1.46
CA GLN A 524 21.12 -11.27 -2.74
C GLN A 524 19.81 -10.74 -3.34
N LEU A 525 18.89 -10.26 -2.49
CA LEU A 525 17.59 -9.73 -2.86
C LEU A 525 17.24 -8.47 -2.06
N VAL A 526 16.78 -7.44 -2.75
CA VAL A 526 15.98 -6.35 -2.20
C VAL A 526 14.62 -6.39 -2.89
N PHE A 527 13.52 -6.60 -2.15
CA PHE A 527 12.17 -6.60 -2.72
C PHE A 527 11.24 -5.60 -2.04
N TYR A 528 10.30 -5.08 -2.83
CA TYR A 528 9.55 -3.86 -2.50
C TYR A 528 8.28 -3.72 -3.35
N GLY A 529 7.55 -2.62 -3.15
CA GLY A 529 6.29 -2.33 -3.82
C GLY A 529 6.14 -0.86 -4.22
N HIS A 530 5.03 -0.23 -3.79
CA HIS A 530 4.74 1.20 -3.87
C HIS A 530 4.37 1.77 -5.25
N SER A 531 4.72 1.12 -6.37
CA SER A 531 4.36 1.62 -7.72
C SER A 531 3.37 0.75 -8.49
N HIS A 532 2.82 -0.28 -7.84
CA HIS A 532 1.74 -1.13 -8.35
C HIS A 532 2.04 -1.77 -9.72
N LEU A 533 3.18 -2.44 -9.83
CA LEU A 533 3.58 -3.22 -11.01
C LEU A 533 4.53 -4.38 -10.61
N TRP A 534 4.81 -5.29 -11.53
CA TRP A 534 5.91 -6.23 -11.41
C TRP A 534 7.06 -5.78 -12.32
N ASN A 535 8.28 -5.72 -11.81
CA ASN A 535 9.51 -5.66 -12.60
C ASN A 535 10.71 -6.13 -11.76
N ARG A 536 11.85 -6.40 -12.41
CA ARG A 536 13.10 -6.64 -11.69
C ARG A 536 14.34 -6.07 -12.37
N PHE A 537 15.36 -5.82 -11.57
CA PHE A 537 16.68 -5.32 -11.97
C PHE A 537 17.76 -6.17 -11.31
N VAL A 538 18.97 -6.15 -11.86
CA VAL A 538 20.14 -6.80 -11.25
C VAL A 538 21.31 -5.80 -11.27
N SER A 539 21.99 -5.65 -10.15
CA SER A 539 23.14 -4.75 -10.02
C SER A 539 24.41 -5.33 -10.66
N PRO A 540 25.48 -4.52 -10.86
CA PRO A 540 26.78 -5.03 -11.32
C PRO A 540 27.42 -6.07 -10.41
N SER A 541 27.05 -6.15 -9.12
CA SER A 541 27.52 -7.18 -8.19
C SER A 541 26.67 -8.46 -8.19
N GLY A 542 25.51 -8.45 -8.85
CA GLY A 542 24.57 -9.57 -8.89
C GLY A 542 23.44 -9.50 -7.84
N MET A 543 23.34 -8.41 -7.07
CA MET A 543 22.20 -8.19 -6.17
C MET A 543 20.92 -7.98 -6.99
N ASN A 544 19.87 -8.73 -6.67
CA ASN A 544 18.58 -8.65 -7.36
C ASN A 544 17.67 -7.62 -6.69
N PHE A 545 16.95 -6.86 -7.51
CA PHE A 545 15.90 -5.95 -7.08
C PHE A 545 14.57 -6.39 -7.70
N LEU A 546 13.51 -6.51 -6.91
CA LEU A 546 12.19 -7.01 -7.36
C LEU A 546 11.06 -6.12 -6.84
N GLU A 547 10.35 -5.44 -7.74
CA GLU A 547 9.01 -4.93 -7.43
C GLU A 547 7.98 -6.02 -7.75
N THR A 548 7.08 -6.34 -6.80
CA THR A 548 6.07 -7.40 -6.97
C THR A 548 4.66 -6.93 -6.55
N SER A 549 4.36 -5.66 -6.84
CA SER A 549 3.19 -4.91 -6.35
C SER A 549 1.97 -4.92 -7.29
N ASN A 550 2.01 -5.58 -8.45
CA ASN A 550 0.82 -5.77 -9.30
C ASN A 550 -0.18 -6.80 -8.72
N VAL A 551 -0.39 -6.78 -7.40
CA VAL A 551 -1.32 -7.66 -6.69
C VAL A 551 -2.74 -7.19 -6.91
N GLY A 552 -3.00 -5.91 -6.64
CA GLY A 552 -4.34 -5.36 -6.49
C GLY A 552 -4.87 -4.55 -7.67
N ASN A 553 -4.02 -3.72 -8.25
CA ASN A 553 -4.27 -2.82 -9.39
C ASN A 553 -2.92 -2.43 -10.02
N SER A 554 -2.93 -1.53 -11.02
CA SER A 554 -1.72 -0.86 -11.51
C SER A 554 -1.95 0.61 -11.89
N TYR A 555 -0.91 1.43 -11.76
CA TYR A 555 -0.83 2.79 -12.30
C TYR A 555 -0.02 2.89 -13.60
N GLY A 556 0.48 1.77 -14.14
CA GLY A 556 1.27 1.71 -15.36
C GLY A 556 2.79 1.84 -15.14
N ALA A 557 3.56 1.29 -16.07
CA ALA A 557 4.98 1.60 -16.21
C ALA A 557 5.15 2.91 -17.00
N HIS A 558 6.18 3.70 -16.71
CA HIS A 558 6.42 4.98 -17.37
C HIS A 558 7.47 4.88 -18.48
N LEU A 559 6.99 4.51 -19.66
CA LEU A 559 7.73 4.52 -20.92
C LEU A 559 7.19 5.63 -21.84
N THR A 560 7.65 5.67 -23.09
CA THR A 560 7.41 6.79 -24.04
C THR A 560 5.92 7.08 -24.31
N ASP A 561 5.07 6.07 -24.15
CA ASP A 561 3.61 6.07 -24.26
C ASP A 561 2.89 6.59 -23.00
N ASN A 562 3.52 6.46 -21.83
CA ASN A 562 2.96 6.84 -20.52
C ASN A 562 3.98 7.62 -19.66
N PRO A 563 4.49 8.79 -20.08
CA PRO A 563 5.50 9.54 -19.32
C PRO A 563 4.99 10.01 -17.95
N ARG A 564 5.86 10.01 -16.93
CA ARG A 564 5.57 10.61 -15.61
C ARG A 564 5.28 12.09 -15.74
N GLY A 565 4.29 12.58 -14.99
CA GLY A 565 4.10 14.01 -14.75
C GLY A 565 5.28 14.60 -13.95
N VAL A 566 6.16 15.30 -14.63
CA VAL A 566 7.35 15.97 -14.06
C VAL A 566 7.37 17.45 -14.45
N PRO A 567 7.95 18.35 -13.62
CA PRO A 567 7.99 19.77 -13.93
C PRO A 567 8.95 20.05 -15.09
N THR A 568 8.50 20.88 -16.04
CA THR A 568 9.39 21.58 -16.97
C THR A 568 9.50 23.05 -16.55
N ASN A 569 10.52 23.76 -17.03
CA ASN A 569 10.72 25.16 -16.67
C ASN A 569 9.63 26.08 -17.23
N GLU A 570 9.04 25.72 -18.38
CA GLU A 570 7.90 26.39 -18.98
C GLU A 570 6.66 26.24 -18.10
N ALA A 571 6.35 25.00 -17.69
CA ALA A 571 5.22 24.70 -16.81
C ALA A 571 5.39 25.29 -15.39
N ALA A 572 6.63 25.37 -14.89
CA ALA A 572 6.95 26.03 -13.64
C ALA A 572 6.63 27.53 -13.69
N VAL A 573 7.11 28.23 -14.73
CA VAL A 573 6.86 29.66 -14.92
C VAL A 573 5.37 29.94 -15.15
N GLU A 574 4.65 29.11 -15.91
CA GLU A 574 3.19 29.22 -16.06
C GLU A 574 2.44 29.02 -14.71
N ALA A 575 2.92 28.11 -13.87
CA ALA A 575 2.39 27.85 -12.52
C ALA A 575 2.75 28.93 -11.47
N GLY A 576 3.46 29.99 -11.86
CA GLY A 576 3.93 31.06 -10.97
C GLY A 576 5.11 30.66 -10.07
N LEU A 577 5.81 29.59 -10.42
CA LEU A 577 7.01 29.09 -9.73
C LEU A 577 8.28 29.65 -10.39
N LEU A 578 9.42 29.50 -9.72
CA LEU A 578 10.72 29.65 -10.35
C LEU A 578 11.02 28.41 -11.21
N PRO A 579 11.81 28.53 -12.29
CA PRO A 579 12.41 27.37 -12.97
C PRO A 579 13.09 26.44 -11.96
N PHE A 580 13.02 25.13 -12.20
CA PHE A 580 13.63 24.13 -11.34
C PHE A 580 15.12 24.00 -11.68
N GLU A 581 15.96 23.91 -10.64
CA GLU A 581 17.39 23.60 -10.77
C GLU A 581 17.62 22.11 -11.07
N GLN A 582 16.71 21.25 -10.59
CA GLN A 582 16.81 19.80 -10.76
C GLN A 582 16.04 19.31 -11.98
N THR A 583 16.56 18.25 -12.61
CA THR A 583 15.91 17.57 -13.75
C THR A 583 15.32 16.23 -13.33
N TYR A 584 14.02 16.07 -13.55
CA TYR A 584 13.24 14.92 -13.10
C TYR A 584 12.92 13.97 -14.28
N SER A 585 13.15 12.66 -14.14
CA SER A 585 13.02 11.73 -15.27
C SER A 585 11.57 11.37 -15.58
N ALA A 586 11.05 11.88 -16.70
CA ALA A 586 9.74 11.49 -17.22
C ALA A 586 9.64 9.98 -17.53
N LEU A 587 10.75 9.34 -17.90
CA LEU A 587 10.79 7.98 -18.45
C LEU A 587 11.69 7.03 -17.64
N GLY A 588 11.41 5.73 -17.73
CA GLY A 588 12.29 4.62 -17.35
C GLY A 588 12.69 4.59 -15.87
N ASN A 589 13.68 3.77 -15.54
CA ASN A 589 14.33 3.79 -14.22
C ASN A 589 15.31 4.99 -14.16
N PRO A 590 15.05 6.04 -13.34
CA PRO A 590 15.98 7.16 -13.22
C PRO A 590 17.34 6.71 -12.66
N ASN A 591 17.39 5.60 -11.93
CA ASN A 591 18.54 5.17 -11.15
C ASN A 591 19.43 4.15 -11.89
N GLY A 592 19.38 4.15 -13.23
CA GLY A 592 20.44 3.64 -14.11
C GLY A 592 20.34 2.17 -14.53
N LEU A 593 19.91 1.27 -13.64
CA LEU A 593 19.76 -0.15 -13.99
C LEU A 593 18.65 -0.36 -15.05
N GLN A 594 18.91 -1.24 -16.01
CA GLN A 594 17.92 -1.64 -17.01
C GLN A 594 17.00 -2.74 -16.45
N PRO A 595 15.69 -2.72 -16.74
CA PRO A 595 14.76 -3.75 -16.29
C PRO A 595 15.02 -5.05 -17.05
N VAL A 596 14.89 -6.20 -16.38
CA VAL A 596 15.17 -7.51 -16.98
C VAL A 596 13.89 -8.13 -17.55
N ILE A 597 13.98 -8.69 -18.75
CA ILE A 597 12.88 -9.41 -19.39
C ILE A 597 12.65 -10.75 -18.65
N PRO A 598 11.38 -11.11 -18.34
CA PRO A 598 11.02 -12.41 -17.76
C PRO A 598 11.62 -13.61 -18.50
N THR A 599 12.14 -14.60 -17.75
CA THR A 599 12.93 -15.70 -18.31
C THR A 599 12.12 -16.87 -18.90
N LEU A 600 10.80 -16.96 -18.65
CA LEU A 600 10.00 -18.13 -19.04
C LEU A 600 8.85 -17.81 -20.02
N SER A 601 8.02 -16.81 -19.71
CA SER A 601 6.79 -16.50 -20.47
C SER A 601 6.41 -15.02 -20.35
N PRO A 602 7.29 -14.07 -20.76
CA PRO A 602 6.99 -12.64 -20.70
C PRO A 602 5.68 -12.29 -21.41
N LEU A 603 4.94 -11.31 -20.88
CA LEU A 603 3.92 -10.62 -21.65
C LEU A 603 4.57 -9.90 -22.83
N THR A 604 3.83 -9.72 -23.94
CA THR A 604 4.33 -9.05 -25.14
C THR A 604 3.51 -7.80 -25.47
N THR A 605 4.11 -6.90 -26.25
CA THR A 605 3.38 -5.84 -26.97
C THR A 605 2.47 -6.45 -28.05
N ASP A 606 1.59 -5.61 -28.62
CA ASP A 606 0.81 -5.94 -29.82
C ASP A 606 1.69 -6.31 -31.04
N SER A 607 2.97 -5.89 -31.04
CA SER A 607 3.96 -6.25 -32.07
C SER A 607 4.73 -7.54 -31.76
N GLY A 608 4.42 -8.22 -30.65
CA GLY A 608 5.07 -9.47 -30.22
C GLY A 608 6.39 -9.30 -29.46
N GLU A 609 6.82 -8.08 -29.15
CA GLU A 609 8.07 -7.82 -28.43
C GLU A 609 7.88 -8.03 -26.92
N PRO A 610 8.82 -8.71 -26.21
CA PRO A 610 8.64 -9.06 -24.80
C PRO A 610 8.82 -7.87 -23.86
N LEU A 611 7.89 -7.73 -22.90
CA LEU A 611 7.86 -6.67 -21.90
C LEU A 611 8.67 -7.05 -20.65
N PRO A 612 9.53 -6.15 -20.13
CA PRO A 612 10.29 -6.37 -18.90
C PRO A 612 9.51 -6.00 -17.62
N TYR A 613 8.17 -6.02 -17.68
CA TYR A 613 7.27 -5.67 -16.58
C TYR A 613 5.86 -6.26 -16.77
N ILE A 614 5.07 -6.30 -15.70
CA ILE A 614 3.61 -6.39 -15.75
C ILE A 614 3.05 -5.15 -15.07
N ALA A 615 2.22 -4.38 -15.77
CA ALA A 615 1.54 -3.20 -15.23
C ALA A 615 0.10 -3.19 -15.77
N SER A 616 -0.84 -3.81 -15.04
CA SER A 616 -2.19 -4.10 -15.51
C SER A 616 -3.24 -4.02 -14.41
N ASN A 617 -4.48 -3.72 -14.82
CA ASN A 617 -5.69 -3.82 -13.98
C ASN A 617 -6.58 -5.03 -14.36
N ASP A 618 -6.16 -5.83 -15.35
CA ASP A 618 -6.80 -7.09 -15.78
C ASP A 618 -5.97 -8.33 -15.38
N ILE A 619 -4.66 -8.16 -15.21
CA ILE A 619 -3.70 -9.23 -14.89
C ILE A 619 -3.09 -8.93 -13.52
N THR A 620 -3.13 -9.91 -12.62
CA THR A 620 -2.47 -9.85 -11.31
C THR A 620 -1.22 -10.72 -11.27
N SER A 621 -0.24 -10.37 -10.42
CA SER A 621 1.00 -11.14 -10.27
C SER A 621 1.40 -11.38 -8.81
N PHE A 622 2.07 -12.50 -8.53
CA PHE A 622 2.69 -12.79 -7.23
C PHE A 622 4.05 -13.48 -7.39
N SER A 623 4.91 -13.36 -6.38
CA SER A 623 6.27 -13.92 -6.39
C SER A 623 6.48 -14.85 -5.19
N ILE A 624 7.14 -15.99 -5.42
CA ILE A 624 7.39 -17.02 -4.40
C ILE A 624 8.90 -17.30 -4.33
N LEU A 625 9.48 -17.17 -3.13
CA LEU A 625 10.83 -17.64 -2.82
C LEU A 625 10.78 -19.10 -2.36
N ASP A 626 11.43 -20.01 -3.09
CA ASP A 626 11.70 -21.39 -2.68
C ASP A 626 13.12 -21.49 -2.11
N THR A 627 13.22 -21.77 -0.81
CA THR A 627 14.51 -21.85 -0.09
C THR A 627 15.20 -23.21 -0.21
N GLY A 628 14.56 -24.20 -0.84
CA GLY A 628 15.15 -25.52 -1.09
C GLY A 628 16.12 -25.48 -2.25
N ASN A 629 15.74 -24.84 -3.35
CA ASN A 629 16.63 -24.63 -4.50
C ASN A 629 17.33 -23.25 -4.49
N GLY A 630 16.75 -22.25 -3.80
CA GLY A 630 17.22 -20.86 -3.76
C GLY A 630 16.71 -20.01 -4.93
N THR A 631 15.48 -20.25 -5.40
CA THR A 631 14.90 -19.54 -6.55
C THR A 631 13.72 -18.66 -6.17
N ILE A 632 13.51 -17.61 -6.95
CA ILE A 632 12.27 -16.84 -6.96
C ILE A 632 11.55 -17.16 -8.28
N SER A 633 10.31 -17.64 -8.16
CA SER A 633 9.39 -17.83 -9.28
C SER A 633 8.31 -16.75 -9.23
N SER A 634 8.08 -16.05 -10.33
CA SER A 634 7.00 -15.08 -10.48
C SER A 634 5.89 -15.64 -11.37
N TYR A 635 4.65 -15.37 -10.98
CA TYR A 635 3.43 -15.91 -11.57
C TYR A 635 2.45 -14.79 -11.92
N TYR A 636 1.71 -14.93 -13.02
CA TYR A 636 0.60 -14.04 -13.34
C TYR A 636 -0.70 -14.81 -13.63
N PHE A 637 -1.82 -14.12 -13.46
CA PHE A 637 -3.15 -14.63 -13.78
C PHE A 637 -4.00 -13.52 -14.44
N ASP A 638 -4.61 -13.83 -15.60
CA ASP A 638 -5.48 -12.93 -16.36
C ASP A 638 -6.92 -13.10 -15.87
N LEU A 639 -7.43 -12.13 -15.09
CA LEU A 639 -8.75 -12.24 -14.46
C LEU A 639 -9.88 -12.30 -15.49
N ARG A 640 -9.66 -11.78 -16.72
CA ARG A 640 -10.64 -11.84 -17.83
C ARG A 640 -10.84 -13.27 -18.35
N LYS A 641 -9.93 -14.19 -18.00
CA LYS A 641 -9.95 -15.60 -18.39
C LYS A 641 -10.05 -16.47 -17.14
N PRO A 642 -11.15 -16.42 -16.37
CA PRO A 642 -11.24 -17.03 -15.04
C PRO A 642 -10.98 -18.56 -15.02
N LYS A 643 -11.19 -19.23 -16.16
CA LYS A 643 -10.96 -20.67 -16.39
C LYS A 643 -9.49 -21.00 -16.75
N SER A 644 -8.60 -20.03 -16.95
CA SER A 644 -7.21 -20.27 -17.36
C SER A 644 -6.31 -20.72 -16.21
N ALA A 645 -5.22 -21.41 -16.57
CA ALA A 645 -4.14 -21.69 -15.63
C ALA A 645 -3.38 -20.41 -15.25
N VAL A 646 -2.77 -20.42 -14.06
CA VAL A 646 -1.78 -19.42 -13.64
C VAL A 646 -0.49 -19.65 -14.43
N VAL A 647 0.08 -18.59 -15.00
CA VAL A 647 1.29 -18.67 -15.83
C VAL A 647 2.51 -18.30 -15.00
N ARG A 648 3.46 -19.22 -14.86
CA ARG A 648 4.79 -18.91 -14.32
C ARG A 648 5.64 -18.27 -15.42
N PHE A 649 5.98 -17.00 -15.25
CA PHE A 649 6.51 -16.17 -16.35
C PHE A 649 7.98 -15.76 -16.18
N ASP A 650 8.47 -15.75 -14.95
CA ASP A 650 9.87 -15.48 -14.63
C ASP A 650 10.37 -16.44 -13.54
N GLU A 651 11.63 -16.82 -13.65
CA GLU A 651 12.36 -17.55 -12.62
C GLU A 651 13.83 -17.09 -12.60
N PHE A 652 14.37 -16.81 -11.42
CA PHE A 652 15.79 -16.53 -11.20
C PHE A 652 16.27 -17.13 -9.88
N ALA A 653 17.57 -17.41 -9.78
CA ALA A 653 18.19 -17.90 -8.55
C ALA A 653 18.80 -16.75 -7.75
N LEU A 654 18.64 -16.79 -6.43
CA LEU A 654 19.52 -16.05 -5.54
C LEU A 654 20.92 -16.66 -5.61
N ALA A 655 21.94 -15.81 -5.74
CA ALA A 655 23.32 -16.25 -5.87
C ALA A 655 23.74 -17.06 -4.64
N LYS A 656 23.99 -18.36 -4.84
CA LYS A 656 24.58 -19.22 -3.80
C LYS A 656 25.99 -18.72 -3.54
N ASP A 657 26.34 -18.54 -2.26
CA ASP A 657 27.72 -18.29 -1.86
C ASP A 657 28.62 -19.42 -2.42
N LEU A 658 29.78 -19.04 -2.96
CA LEU A 658 30.74 -19.91 -3.69
C LEU A 658 31.70 -20.67 -2.76
#